data_AF-A0A8H6XVY5-F1
#
_entry.id   AF-A0A8H6XVY5-F1
#
_cell.length_a   1.000
_cell.length_b   1.000
_cell.length_c   1.000
_cell.angle_alpha   90.00
_cell.angle_beta   90.00
_cell.angle_gamma   90.00
#
_symmetry.space_group_name_H-M   'P 1'
#
loop_
_entity.id
_entity.type
_entity.pdbx_description
1 polymer ?
#
loop_
_entity_poly.entity_id
_entity_poly.type
_entity_poly.pdbx_seq_one_letter_code
_entity_poly.pdbx_strand_id
1 'polypeptide(L)'
;MAPTKKQSSPSKTGSKTSKISLKRVKGENFYRNAKQAARLKMLNGGKPIRDKDGKITQAAAFQKGEDETKPGRVQPDRRWFGNTRVISQTALDHFRTSLSTKKDDPYSVLLRRNKLPMALLDDAANPNLRKRPHIVEVEPFSDTFGPKAQRKRPRIEAASFDELSKLGAAAEEEAADAAFEKGTGTIERLASSIVEPQTHADYHEPIYAKGTSRRIYGELYKVIDSSDVILHILDARDPLGTMCESVLEYVKKEKSHKQIVLVINKCLPRRARPVGAGGGKAKATPLDDQYTSYSTPNVYTLIDEVCWYIAVSVLPPASPSRRRKRLTTSSSNSTVPPTKGKLGANAILGVSIAVAEAGAAEKGVPLYQHFADLAGIKPPFVLPCPAFNVINGGSHAGNKLAFQEFMLLPTGATSFTEAMKIGTETYHTLKKVISAKYGIDAVNVGDEGGFAPNVSGAEESLELLSEAIKKAGYEGKIQIALDVASSEFYKDGKYDLDFKNPNSDPSKWITGTELADLYMSYVKKYPIVSIEDPFDQDDWEAWSHFTKLSGIQIVGDDLTVTNPLRIKTAIEKKACNGLLLKVNQIGTISESIQAAQLAQSDGWGVMISHRSGETENTIIADLSVALGVGQIKTGAPARSERVAKYNMLLRIEEELKGSNAKFAGADGFSAGLTPPALLKK
;
A
#
# COMPACT_ATOMS: atom_id res chain seq x y z
N MET A 1 47.11 -57.10 -61.30
CA MET A 1 47.06 -57.64 -59.92
C MET A 1 47.31 -56.49 -58.95
N ALA A 2 46.39 -56.34 -57.98
CA ALA A 2 46.41 -55.52 -56.76
C ALA A 2 47.02 -54.11 -56.79
N PRO A 3 46.29 -53.12 -56.26
CA PRO A 3 46.92 -52.02 -55.56
C PRO A 3 46.60 -52.05 -54.07
N THR A 4 47.67 -52.12 -53.29
CA THR A 4 47.74 -51.60 -51.92
C THR A 4 47.81 -50.06 -51.94
N LYS A 5 47.21 -49.37 -50.96
CA LYS A 5 47.90 -48.69 -49.83
C LYS A 5 47.08 -47.57 -49.18
N LYS A 6 47.10 -47.64 -47.84
CA LYS A 6 47.24 -46.63 -46.78
C LYS A 6 46.35 -45.37 -46.70
N GLN A 7 45.88 -45.20 -45.46
CA GLN A 7 45.23 -44.09 -44.79
C GLN A 7 45.94 -42.73 -44.90
N SER A 8 45.18 -41.64 -45.02
CA SER A 8 44.88 -40.66 -43.94
C SER A 8 43.96 -39.54 -44.47
N SER A 9 43.29 -38.84 -43.55
CA SER A 9 42.31 -37.72 -43.67
C SER A 9 42.84 -36.47 -44.45
N PRO A 10 42.14 -35.30 -44.61
CA PRO A 10 40.87 -34.80 -44.03
C PRO A 10 39.96 -33.90 -44.94
N SER A 11 38.84 -33.42 -44.36
CA SER A 11 38.20 -32.10 -44.58
C SER A 11 36.96 -31.93 -45.52
N LYS A 12 36.09 -31.02 -45.02
CA LYS A 12 35.16 -30.07 -45.68
C LYS A 12 33.78 -30.50 -46.21
N THR A 13 32.78 -29.95 -45.52
CA THR A 13 31.57 -29.22 -46.01
C THR A 13 31.04 -29.50 -47.42
N GLY A 14 29.77 -29.91 -47.49
CA GLY A 14 28.97 -29.81 -48.72
C GLY A 14 27.61 -30.50 -48.65
N SER A 15 26.54 -29.70 -48.46
CA SER A 15 25.22 -29.78 -49.10
C SER A 15 24.76 -31.12 -49.70
N LYS A 16 23.66 -31.70 -49.17
CA LYS A 16 22.68 -32.45 -49.99
C LYS A 16 21.23 -32.23 -49.54
N THR A 17 20.52 -31.58 -50.45
CA THR A 17 19.08 -31.61 -50.73
C THR A 17 18.36 -32.91 -50.33
N SER A 18 17.33 -32.80 -49.49
CA SER A 18 16.40 -33.89 -49.19
C SER A 18 15.32 -33.99 -50.29
N LYS A 19 15.48 -34.96 -51.19
CA LYS A 19 14.42 -35.36 -52.14
C LYS A 19 13.20 -35.88 -51.35
N ILE A 20 12.06 -35.21 -51.50
CA ILE A 20 10.77 -35.65 -50.95
C ILE A 20 10.20 -36.74 -51.89
N SER A 21 10.17 -38.00 -51.46
CA SER A 21 9.54 -39.08 -52.23
C SER A 21 8.01 -39.06 -52.04
N LEU A 22 7.26 -38.86 -53.12
CA LEU A 22 5.80 -38.95 -53.14
C LEU A 22 5.36 -40.40 -53.44
N LYS A 23 4.37 -40.93 -52.71
CA LYS A 23 3.77 -42.26 -52.97
C LYS A 23 2.27 -42.13 -53.27
N ARG A 24 1.78 -42.92 -54.22
CA ARG A 24 0.35 -43.00 -54.57
C ARG A 24 -0.40 -43.90 -53.59
N VAL A 25 -1.56 -43.46 -53.12
CA VAL A 25 -2.45 -44.25 -52.24
C VAL A 25 -3.69 -44.65 -53.05
N LYS A 26 -4.13 -45.90 -52.90
CA LYS A 26 -5.21 -46.50 -53.71
C LYS A 26 -6.56 -45.83 -53.39
N GLY A 27 -7.22 -45.29 -54.40
CA GLY A 27 -8.52 -44.60 -54.29
C GLY A 27 -8.49 -43.07 -54.51
N GLU A 28 -7.32 -42.47 -54.73
CA GLU A 28 -7.20 -41.03 -55.01
C GLU A 28 -6.32 -40.75 -56.24
N ASN A 29 -6.65 -39.70 -56.99
CA ASN A 29 -6.02 -39.38 -58.28
C ASN A 29 -4.66 -38.66 -58.20
N PHE A 30 -4.21 -38.18 -57.02
CA PHE A 30 -3.01 -37.35 -56.89
C PHE A 30 -1.99 -37.88 -55.87
N TYR A 31 -0.72 -37.53 -56.09
CA TYR A 31 0.42 -37.88 -55.23
C TYR A 31 0.54 -36.88 -54.07
N ARG A 32 0.63 -37.37 -52.82
CA ARG A 32 0.78 -36.55 -51.60
C ARG A 32 2.06 -36.89 -50.85
N ASN A 33 2.59 -35.93 -50.09
CA ASN A 33 3.80 -36.14 -49.28
C ASN A 33 3.49 -37.04 -48.07
N ALA A 34 4.47 -37.83 -47.62
CA ALA A 34 4.29 -38.83 -46.57
C ALA A 34 3.79 -38.25 -45.23
N LYS A 35 4.17 -37.00 -44.91
CA LYS A 35 3.73 -36.27 -43.72
C LYS A 35 2.26 -35.86 -43.82
N GLN A 36 1.81 -35.41 -45.00
CA GLN A 36 0.41 -35.09 -45.25
C GLN A 36 -0.47 -36.35 -45.27
N ALA A 37 0.02 -37.44 -45.86
CA ALA A 37 -0.68 -38.73 -45.84
C ALA A 37 -0.81 -39.31 -44.42
N ALA A 38 0.23 -39.18 -43.58
CA ALA A 38 0.17 -39.59 -42.18
C ALA A 38 -0.82 -38.74 -41.37
N ARG A 39 -0.86 -37.42 -41.61
CA ARG A 39 -1.79 -36.51 -40.93
C ARG A 39 -3.25 -36.77 -41.33
N LEU A 40 -3.50 -37.12 -42.60
CA LEU A 40 -4.84 -37.51 -43.07
C LEU A 40 -5.28 -38.88 -42.53
N LYS A 41 -4.35 -39.85 -42.42
CA LYS A 41 -4.60 -41.15 -41.78
C LYS A 41 -4.94 -41.03 -40.30
N MET A 42 -4.40 -40.01 -39.62
CA MET A 42 -4.71 -39.70 -38.24
C MET A 42 -6.12 -39.12 -38.07
N LEU A 43 -6.59 -38.33 -39.06
CA LEU A 43 -7.94 -37.73 -39.06
C LEU A 43 -9.03 -38.71 -39.50
N ASN A 44 -8.72 -39.65 -40.38
CA ASN A 44 -9.67 -40.67 -40.85
C ASN A 44 -9.55 -42.00 -40.07
N GLY A 45 -8.71 -42.05 -39.04
CA GLY A 45 -8.42 -43.23 -38.24
C GLY A 45 -9.49 -43.54 -37.20
N GLY A 46 -10.49 -44.31 -37.61
CA GLY A 46 -11.24 -45.20 -36.71
C GLY A 46 -12.74 -44.93 -36.67
N LYS A 47 -13.51 -45.62 -37.50
CA LYS A 47 -14.91 -45.88 -37.19
C LYS A 47 -14.99 -47.15 -36.33
N PRO A 48 -15.88 -47.20 -35.32
CA PRO A 48 -16.02 -48.39 -34.49
C PRO A 48 -16.57 -49.55 -35.32
N ILE A 49 -15.98 -50.73 -35.20
CA ILE A 49 -16.44 -51.95 -35.87
C ILE A 49 -17.58 -52.53 -35.03
N ARG A 50 -18.69 -52.87 -35.70
CA ARG A 50 -19.92 -53.37 -35.07
C ARG A 50 -20.24 -54.78 -35.56
N ASP A 51 -20.85 -55.58 -34.71
CA ASP A 51 -21.42 -56.87 -35.12
C ASP A 51 -22.73 -56.69 -35.91
N LYS A 52 -23.29 -57.81 -36.38
CA LYS A 52 -24.52 -57.83 -37.19
C LYS A 52 -25.76 -57.27 -36.47
N ASP A 53 -25.73 -57.24 -35.14
CA ASP A 53 -26.81 -56.74 -34.28
C ASP A 53 -26.55 -55.28 -33.87
N GLY A 54 -25.50 -54.66 -34.42
CA GLY A 54 -25.20 -53.23 -34.29
C GLY A 54 -24.39 -52.88 -33.04
N LYS A 55 -23.89 -53.85 -32.28
CA LYS A 55 -23.11 -53.60 -31.06
C LYS A 55 -21.63 -53.45 -31.40
N ILE A 56 -20.98 -52.43 -30.81
CA ILE A 56 -19.57 -52.12 -31.08
C ILE A 56 -18.68 -53.19 -30.47
N THR A 57 -17.97 -53.94 -31.31
CA THR A 57 -17.03 -55.01 -30.92
C THR A 57 -15.60 -54.50 -30.85
N GLN A 58 -15.24 -53.50 -31.66
CA GLN A 58 -13.94 -52.83 -31.58
C GLN A 58 -14.12 -51.31 -31.65
N ALA A 59 -13.77 -50.61 -30.57
CA ALA A 59 -13.95 -49.17 -30.43
C ALA A 59 -13.01 -48.37 -31.34
N ALA A 60 -13.48 -47.19 -31.77
CA ALA A 60 -12.67 -46.25 -32.54
C ALA A 60 -11.43 -45.77 -31.75
N ALA A 61 -10.40 -45.29 -32.43
CA ALA A 61 -9.14 -44.89 -31.80
C ALA A 61 -9.31 -43.80 -30.72
N PHE A 62 -10.30 -42.91 -30.86
CA PHE A 62 -10.64 -41.88 -29.87
C PHE A 62 -11.58 -42.37 -28.75
N GLN A 63 -12.03 -43.62 -28.82
CA GLN A 63 -12.85 -44.30 -27.79
C GLN A 63 -12.04 -45.31 -26.97
N LYS A 64 -10.76 -45.56 -27.30
CA LYS A 64 -9.85 -46.24 -26.38
C LYS A 64 -9.43 -45.24 -25.31
N GLY A 65 -9.92 -45.43 -24.08
CA GLY A 65 -9.27 -44.84 -22.92
C GLY A 65 -7.85 -45.41 -22.79
N GLU A 66 -6.88 -44.58 -22.41
CA GLU A 66 -5.59 -45.07 -21.96
C GLU A 66 -5.79 -45.93 -20.70
N ASP A 67 -5.15 -47.10 -20.65
CA ASP A 67 -5.06 -47.86 -19.40
C ASP A 67 -4.26 -47.01 -18.40
N GLU A 68 -4.88 -46.68 -17.27
CA GLU A 68 -4.25 -45.90 -16.22
C GLU A 68 -2.93 -46.54 -15.78
N THR A 69 -1.82 -45.86 -16.07
CA THR A 69 -0.54 -46.13 -15.42
C THR A 69 -0.73 -46.02 -13.90
N LYS A 70 -0.40 -47.08 -13.16
CA LYS A 70 -0.47 -47.09 -11.69
C LYS A 70 0.30 -45.89 -11.11
N PRO A 71 -0.35 -44.99 -10.35
CA PRO A 71 0.33 -43.85 -9.77
C PRO A 71 1.25 -44.31 -8.63
N GLY A 72 2.55 -44.38 -8.92
CA GLY A 72 3.60 -44.36 -7.91
C GLY A 72 3.65 -42.97 -7.28
N ARG A 73 2.95 -42.80 -6.16
CA ARG A 73 3.05 -41.59 -5.35
C ARG A 73 4.44 -41.57 -4.71
N VAL A 74 5.19 -40.48 -4.89
CA VAL A 74 6.34 -40.17 -4.03
C VAL A 74 5.85 -40.21 -2.59
N GLN A 75 6.41 -41.12 -1.79
CA GLN A 75 6.08 -41.26 -0.38
C GLN A 75 6.55 -39.99 0.34
N PRO A 76 5.66 -39.24 1.04
CA PRO A 76 6.11 -38.26 2.01
C PRO A 76 6.80 -38.98 3.16
N ASP A 77 7.94 -38.45 3.62
CA ASP A 77 8.70 -39.03 4.72
C ASP A 77 7.80 -39.13 5.97
N ARG A 78 7.73 -40.33 6.56
CA ARG A 78 6.92 -40.63 7.76
C ARG A 78 7.31 -39.79 8.98
N ARG A 79 8.44 -39.09 8.94
CA ARG A 79 8.86 -38.12 9.96
C ARG A 79 8.03 -36.82 9.96
N TRP A 80 7.29 -36.51 8.89
CA TRP A 80 6.52 -35.26 8.77
C TRP A 80 5.12 -35.27 9.41
N PHE A 81 4.60 -36.43 9.83
CA PHE A 81 3.24 -36.52 10.39
C PHE A 81 3.18 -37.40 11.65
N GLY A 82 4.12 -37.22 12.56
CA GLY A 82 4.06 -37.83 13.89
C GLY A 82 3.01 -37.16 14.79
N ASN A 83 1.71 -37.33 14.51
CA ASN A 83 0.61 -37.47 15.51
C ASN A 83 -0.84 -37.40 15.00
N THR A 84 -1.10 -37.32 13.69
CA THR A 84 -2.49 -37.37 13.19
C THR A 84 -2.92 -38.81 12.89
N ARG A 85 -3.75 -39.38 13.78
CA ARG A 85 -4.38 -40.70 13.57
C ARG A 85 -5.32 -40.64 12.36
N VAL A 86 -4.94 -41.31 11.27
CA VAL A 86 -5.81 -41.52 10.11
C VAL A 86 -6.83 -42.61 10.47
N ILE A 87 -8.13 -42.29 10.34
CA ILE A 87 -9.24 -43.23 10.61
C ILE A 87 -9.28 -44.27 9.49
N SER A 88 -9.36 -45.55 9.85
CA SER A 88 -9.43 -46.63 8.86
C SER A 88 -10.77 -46.65 8.13
N GLN A 89 -10.76 -47.17 6.91
CA GLN A 89 -11.98 -47.35 6.11
C GLN A 89 -13.06 -48.13 6.87
N THR A 90 -12.66 -49.15 7.63
CA THR A 90 -13.54 -49.94 8.50
C THR A 90 -14.20 -49.12 9.61
N ALA A 91 -13.48 -48.19 10.23
CA ALA A 91 -14.05 -47.30 11.24
C ALA A 91 -15.02 -46.27 10.62
N LEU A 92 -14.76 -45.87 9.37
CA LEU A 92 -15.61 -44.97 8.60
C LEU A 92 -16.91 -45.64 8.14
N ASP A 93 -16.84 -46.93 7.78
CA ASP A 93 -18.01 -47.73 7.42
C ASP A 93 -18.87 -48.03 8.66
N HIS A 94 -18.27 -48.41 9.79
CA HIS A 94 -19.00 -48.55 11.06
C HIS A 94 -19.71 -47.26 11.49
N PHE A 95 -19.06 -46.11 11.30
CA PHE A 95 -19.67 -44.80 11.56
C PHE A 95 -20.89 -44.55 10.66
N ARG A 96 -20.79 -44.82 9.35
CA ARG A 96 -21.91 -44.68 8.40
C ARG A 96 -23.08 -45.58 8.75
N THR A 97 -22.81 -46.84 9.10
CA THR A 97 -23.88 -47.78 9.50
C THR A 97 -24.56 -47.31 10.79
N SER A 98 -23.79 -46.85 11.78
CA SER A 98 -24.32 -46.34 13.06
C SER A 98 -25.16 -45.07 12.90
N LEU A 99 -24.79 -44.20 11.94
CA LEU A 99 -25.53 -42.99 11.63
C LEU A 99 -26.87 -43.31 10.93
N SER A 100 -26.88 -44.34 10.09
CA SER A 100 -28.08 -44.75 9.34
C SER A 100 -29.17 -45.33 10.25
N THR A 101 -28.79 -46.00 11.33
CA THR A 101 -29.73 -46.60 12.30
C THR A 101 -30.29 -45.58 13.29
N LYS A 102 -29.60 -44.48 13.54
CA LYS A 102 -30.07 -43.38 14.41
C LYS A 102 -30.51 -42.16 13.59
N LYS A 103 -31.39 -42.39 12.63
CA LYS A 103 -31.81 -41.39 11.65
C LYS A 103 -32.52 -40.18 12.29
N ASP A 104 -33.22 -40.40 13.41
CA ASP A 104 -33.98 -39.36 14.09
C ASP A 104 -33.16 -38.55 15.12
N ASP A 105 -32.01 -39.07 15.59
CA ASP A 105 -31.02 -38.33 16.38
C ASP A 105 -29.57 -38.71 16.02
N PRO A 106 -29.07 -38.19 14.89
CA PRO A 106 -27.73 -38.50 14.38
C PRO A 106 -26.62 -37.85 15.21
N TYR A 107 -26.94 -36.84 16.02
CA TYR A 107 -25.97 -36.11 16.85
C TYR A 107 -25.41 -36.97 17.98
N SER A 108 -26.19 -37.94 18.45
CA SER A 108 -25.75 -38.93 19.45
C SER A 108 -24.61 -39.84 18.97
N VAL A 109 -24.39 -39.96 17.65
CA VAL A 109 -23.30 -40.74 17.05
C VAL A 109 -22.05 -39.87 16.82
N LEU A 110 -22.24 -38.59 16.53
CA LEU A 110 -21.19 -37.62 16.24
C LEU A 110 -20.56 -37.01 17.50
N LEU A 111 -21.37 -36.77 18.54
CA LEU A 111 -20.97 -36.02 19.72
C LEU A 111 -20.91 -36.95 20.92
N ARG A 112 -19.69 -37.32 21.33
CA ARG A 112 -19.50 -37.93 22.64
C ARG A 112 -19.81 -36.88 23.69
N ARG A 113 -20.76 -37.17 24.61
CA ARG A 113 -21.24 -36.28 25.69
C ARG A 113 -20.14 -35.55 26.47
N ASN A 114 -18.91 -36.08 26.46
CA ASN A 114 -17.79 -35.62 27.27
C ASN A 114 -16.93 -34.53 26.58
N LYS A 115 -17.29 -34.06 25.37
CA LYS A 115 -16.54 -33.05 24.61
C LYS A 115 -17.42 -31.97 23.95
N LEU A 116 -18.50 -31.58 24.60
CA LEU A 116 -19.30 -30.43 24.16
C LEU A 116 -18.91 -29.18 24.98
N PRO A 117 -18.51 -28.06 24.34
CA PRO A 117 -18.35 -26.79 25.02
C PRO A 117 -19.76 -26.24 25.32
N MET A 118 -20.21 -26.41 26.55
CA MET A 118 -21.55 -26.00 27.01
C MET A 118 -21.81 -24.49 26.96
N ALA A 119 -20.80 -23.66 26.64
CA ALA A 119 -20.95 -22.21 26.56
C ALA A 119 -21.70 -21.72 25.30
N LEU A 120 -21.93 -22.57 24.30
CA LEU A 120 -22.68 -22.22 23.08
C LEU A 120 -24.19 -22.46 23.18
N LEU A 121 -24.71 -22.96 24.31
CA LEU A 121 -26.13 -23.28 24.49
C LEU A 121 -26.96 -22.17 25.12
N ASP A 122 -26.34 -21.11 25.67
CA ASP A 122 -27.06 -20.01 26.34
C ASP A 122 -27.39 -18.81 25.43
N ASP A 123 -26.94 -18.78 24.18
CA ASP A 123 -27.28 -17.72 23.21
C ASP A 123 -28.71 -17.83 22.65
N ALA A 124 -29.44 -18.93 22.92
CA ALA A 124 -30.72 -19.22 22.28
C ALA A 124 -31.96 -18.63 22.97
N ALA A 125 -31.82 -17.98 24.14
CA ALA A 125 -32.98 -17.52 24.92
C ALA A 125 -33.40 -16.06 24.67
N ASN A 126 -32.70 -15.29 23.83
CA ASN A 126 -33.04 -13.88 23.58
C ASN A 126 -33.73 -13.67 22.21
N PRO A 127 -35.05 -13.41 22.14
CA PRO A 127 -35.80 -13.32 20.90
C PRO A 127 -35.51 -12.06 20.05
N ASN A 128 -34.75 -11.09 20.57
CA ASN A 128 -34.58 -9.77 19.95
C ASN A 128 -33.22 -9.54 19.26
N LEU A 129 -32.32 -10.53 19.19
CA LEU A 129 -31.10 -10.35 18.40
C LEU A 129 -31.32 -10.74 16.93
N ARG A 130 -31.48 -9.71 16.10
CA ARG A 130 -31.45 -9.80 14.64
C ARG A 130 -30.15 -10.47 14.17
N LYS A 131 -30.31 -11.38 13.20
CA LYS A 131 -29.28 -12.13 12.48
C LYS A 131 -28.05 -11.25 12.12
N ARG A 132 -26.86 -11.75 12.46
CA ARG A 132 -25.59 -11.26 11.90
C ARG A 132 -25.67 -11.31 10.36
N PRO A 133 -25.29 -10.25 9.62
CA PRO A 133 -25.15 -10.33 8.17
C PRO A 133 -23.97 -11.26 7.82
N HIS A 134 -24.21 -12.19 6.90
CA HIS A 134 -23.21 -13.13 6.36
C HIS A 134 -22.19 -12.35 5.51
N ILE A 135 -21.11 -11.87 6.12
CA ILE A 135 -20.15 -10.98 5.45
C ILE A 135 -19.07 -11.73 4.63
N VAL A 136 -19.01 -13.07 4.67
CA VAL A 136 -18.09 -13.83 3.82
C VAL A 136 -18.69 -15.21 3.49
N GLU A 137 -19.37 -15.33 2.37
CA GLU A 137 -19.49 -16.61 1.65
C GLU A 137 -18.86 -16.42 0.26
N VAL A 138 -17.76 -17.13 0.03
CA VAL A 138 -17.03 -17.11 -1.24
C VAL A 138 -17.58 -18.23 -2.10
N GLU A 139 -18.10 -17.91 -3.29
CA GLU A 139 -18.49 -18.94 -4.24
C GLU A 139 -17.26 -19.58 -4.91
N PRO A 140 -17.31 -20.89 -5.22
CA PRO A 140 -16.21 -21.57 -5.90
C PRO A 140 -16.06 -21.12 -7.35
N PHE A 141 -14.80 -21.06 -7.82
CA PHE A 141 -14.39 -20.74 -9.19
C PHE A 141 -15.19 -21.49 -10.28
N SER A 142 -15.63 -22.72 -9.99
CA SER A 142 -16.42 -23.56 -10.90
C SER A 142 -17.82 -23.02 -11.19
N ASP A 143 -18.42 -22.27 -10.28
CA ASP A 143 -19.79 -21.77 -10.43
C ASP A 143 -19.81 -20.36 -11.03
N THR A 144 -18.72 -19.61 -10.89
CA THR A 144 -18.52 -18.29 -11.51
C THR A 144 -17.92 -18.40 -12.93
N PHE A 145 -17.05 -19.38 -13.19
CA PHE A 145 -16.27 -19.49 -14.44
C PHE A 145 -16.20 -20.90 -15.06
N GLY A 146 -16.96 -21.87 -14.56
CA GLY A 146 -16.92 -23.26 -15.04
C GLY A 146 -17.82 -23.58 -16.26
N PRO A 147 -17.71 -24.82 -16.79
CA PRO A 147 -18.15 -25.20 -18.14
C PRO A 147 -19.66 -25.18 -18.40
N LYS A 148 -20.50 -25.05 -17.37
CA LYS A 148 -21.97 -25.05 -17.49
C LYS A 148 -22.60 -23.65 -17.55
N ALA A 149 -21.81 -22.57 -17.47
CA ALA A 149 -22.31 -21.23 -17.72
C ALA A 149 -22.50 -21.02 -19.23
N GLN A 150 -23.70 -21.28 -19.76
CA GLN A 150 -24.06 -20.88 -21.13
C GLN A 150 -24.02 -19.35 -21.24
N ARG A 151 -22.94 -18.81 -21.81
CA ARG A 151 -22.98 -17.47 -22.43
C ARG A 151 -23.81 -17.59 -23.70
N LYS A 152 -24.93 -16.87 -23.80
CA LYS A 152 -25.66 -16.69 -25.07
C LYS A 152 -24.70 -16.05 -26.08
N ARG A 153 -24.35 -16.75 -27.16
CA ARG A 153 -23.62 -16.15 -28.29
C ARG A 153 -24.58 -15.25 -29.08
N PRO A 154 -24.17 -14.05 -29.53
CA PRO A 154 -24.98 -13.23 -30.42
C PRO A 154 -25.20 -13.96 -31.75
N ARG A 155 -26.43 -13.92 -32.27
CA ARG A 155 -26.71 -14.37 -33.65
C ARG A 155 -26.27 -13.25 -34.59
N ILE A 156 -25.24 -13.50 -35.38
CA ILE A 156 -24.84 -12.62 -36.48
C ILE A 156 -25.31 -13.31 -37.76
N GLU A 157 -26.20 -12.66 -38.52
CA GLU A 157 -26.75 -13.17 -39.79
C GLU A 157 -25.81 -12.92 -40.96
N ALA A 158 -24.57 -13.39 -40.87
CA ALA A 158 -23.64 -13.38 -41.98
C ALA A 158 -22.98 -14.75 -42.09
N ALA A 159 -23.16 -15.42 -43.23
CA ALA A 159 -22.71 -16.79 -43.42
C ALA A 159 -21.23 -16.87 -43.85
N SER A 160 -20.63 -15.75 -44.26
CA SER A 160 -19.21 -15.67 -44.63
C SER A 160 -18.56 -14.32 -44.35
N PHE A 161 -17.22 -14.30 -44.27
CA PHE A 161 -16.43 -13.10 -44.01
C PHE A 161 -16.51 -12.08 -45.15
N ASP A 162 -16.71 -12.54 -46.39
CA ASP A 162 -16.93 -11.68 -47.56
C ASP A 162 -18.32 -11.01 -47.54
N GLU A 163 -19.35 -11.67 -47.01
CA GLU A 163 -20.66 -11.03 -46.78
C GLU A 163 -20.59 -9.95 -45.70
N LEU A 164 -19.82 -10.19 -44.64
CA LEU A 164 -19.57 -9.23 -43.56
C LEU A 164 -18.80 -7.99 -44.06
N SER A 165 -17.84 -8.19 -44.97
CA SER A 165 -17.11 -7.09 -45.60
C SER A 165 -17.98 -6.29 -46.57
N LYS A 166 -18.95 -6.93 -47.25
CA LYS A 166 -19.90 -6.23 -48.14
C LYS A 166 -20.97 -5.46 -47.37
N LEU A 167 -21.45 -6.00 -46.26
CA LEU A 167 -22.36 -5.31 -45.34
C LEU A 167 -21.69 -4.09 -44.68
N GLY A 168 -20.40 -4.19 -44.36
CA GLY A 168 -19.62 -3.05 -43.86
C GLY A 168 -19.42 -1.94 -44.91
N ALA A 169 -19.13 -2.31 -46.16
CA ALA A 169 -18.95 -1.35 -47.25
C ALA A 169 -20.25 -0.64 -47.66
N ALA A 170 -21.38 -1.36 -47.67
CA ALA A 170 -22.70 -0.78 -47.93
C ALA A 170 -23.14 0.19 -46.82
N ALA A 171 -22.80 -0.11 -45.56
CA ALA A 171 -23.09 0.77 -44.43
C ALA A 171 -22.23 2.05 -44.42
N GLU A 172 -21.01 2.03 -44.99
CA GLU A 172 -20.19 3.22 -45.20
C GLU A 172 -20.74 4.13 -46.33
N GLU A 173 -21.27 3.56 -47.41
CA GLU A 173 -21.96 4.33 -48.47
C GLU A 173 -23.27 4.95 -47.96
N GLU A 174 -24.10 4.21 -47.21
CA GLU A 174 -25.35 4.72 -46.62
C GLU A 174 -25.10 5.83 -45.59
N ALA A 175 -24.02 5.74 -44.80
CA ALA A 175 -23.63 6.78 -43.84
C ALA A 175 -23.10 8.05 -44.52
N ALA A 176 -22.49 7.93 -45.70
CA ALA A 176 -22.03 9.06 -46.50
C ALA A 176 -23.20 9.81 -47.17
N ASP A 177 -24.22 9.09 -47.65
CA ASP A 177 -25.43 9.68 -48.25
C ASP A 177 -26.33 10.35 -47.19
N ALA A 178 -26.47 9.74 -46.00
CA ALA A 178 -27.23 10.33 -44.89
C ALA A 178 -26.60 11.61 -44.30
N ALA A 179 -25.29 11.81 -44.47
CA ALA A 179 -24.59 13.03 -44.07
C ALA A 179 -24.85 14.20 -45.05
N PHE A 180 -25.21 13.90 -46.31
CA PHE A 180 -25.45 14.89 -47.35
C PHE A 180 -26.89 15.47 -47.29
N GLU A 181 -27.88 14.68 -46.88
CA GLU A 181 -29.29 15.13 -46.78
C GLU A 181 -29.59 16.09 -45.61
N LYS A 182 -28.78 16.10 -44.55
CA LYS A 182 -29.01 16.98 -43.38
C LYS A 182 -28.62 18.45 -43.59
N GLY A 183 -28.13 18.82 -44.78
CA GLY A 183 -27.56 20.14 -45.08
C GLY A 183 -28.52 21.21 -45.61
N THR A 184 -29.75 20.90 -46.03
CA THR A 184 -30.57 21.88 -46.76
C THR A 184 -32.07 21.78 -46.48
N GLY A 185 -32.67 22.81 -45.86
CA GLY A 185 -34.11 23.08 -45.99
C GLY A 185 -34.85 23.67 -44.77
N THR A 186 -34.91 25.01 -44.72
CA THR A 186 -36.06 25.90 -44.36
C THR A 186 -36.98 25.69 -43.12
N ILE A 187 -37.23 26.82 -42.45
CA ILE A 187 -38.08 27.09 -41.27
C ILE A 187 -39.58 27.25 -41.66
N GLU A 188 -40.56 26.70 -40.90
CA GLU A 188 -41.68 27.44 -40.21
C GLU A 188 -42.78 26.60 -39.48
N ARG A 189 -43.04 27.01 -38.22
CA ARG A 189 -44.27 27.07 -37.36
C ARG A 189 -45.30 25.92 -37.12
N LEU A 190 -45.40 25.60 -35.81
CA LEU A 190 -46.56 25.30 -34.92
C LEU A 190 -47.65 24.27 -35.32
N ALA A 191 -47.76 23.17 -34.57
CA ALA A 191 -48.81 22.96 -33.55
C ALA A 191 -48.73 21.57 -32.89
N SER A 192 -48.78 21.55 -31.55
CA SER A 192 -49.28 20.49 -30.66
C SER A 192 -49.04 19.02 -31.04
N SER A 193 -47.90 18.47 -30.63
CA SER A 193 -47.79 17.18 -29.92
C SER A 193 -46.32 16.96 -29.59
N ILE A 194 -46.01 16.82 -28.30
CA ILE A 194 -44.67 16.47 -27.85
C ILE A 194 -44.43 15.02 -28.27
N VAL A 195 -43.66 14.84 -29.34
CA VAL A 195 -42.97 13.57 -29.61
C VAL A 195 -41.52 13.84 -29.22
N GLU A 196 -41.12 13.33 -28.05
CA GLU A 196 -39.72 13.34 -27.64
C GLU A 196 -38.88 12.60 -28.70
N PRO A 197 -37.69 13.11 -29.08
CA PRO A 197 -36.78 12.37 -29.93
C PRO A 197 -36.38 11.09 -29.21
N GLN A 198 -36.60 9.95 -29.88
CA GLN A 198 -36.32 8.61 -29.38
C GLN A 198 -34.92 8.55 -28.75
N THR A 199 -34.91 8.26 -27.45
CA THR A 199 -33.67 8.11 -26.69
C THR A 199 -33.10 6.72 -26.94
N HIS A 200 -31.81 6.54 -26.64
CA HIS A 200 -31.08 5.26 -26.77
C HIS A 200 -31.72 4.05 -26.04
N ALA A 201 -32.81 4.26 -25.29
CA ALA A 201 -33.65 3.21 -24.72
C ALA A 201 -34.43 2.40 -25.79
N ASP A 202 -34.63 2.94 -26.99
CA ASP A 202 -35.41 2.28 -28.05
C ASP A 202 -34.59 1.30 -28.91
N TYR A 203 -33.25 1.34 -28.82
CA TYR A 203 -32.38 0.31 -29.39
C TYR A 203 -32.16 -0.83 -28.40
N HIS A 204 -33.07 -1.80 -28.45
CA HIS A 204 -32.87 -3.10 -27.80
C HIS A 204 -31.66 -3.83 -28.39
N GLU A 205 -30.47 -3.61 -27.85
CA GLU A 205 -29.29 -4.42 -28.19
C GLU A 205 -29.39 -5.85 -27.61
N PRO A 206 -29.03 -6.88 -28.40
CA PRO A 206 -29.08 -8.29 -28.00
C PRO A 206 -27.89 -8.72 -27.13
N ILE A 207 -27.38 -7.83 -26.27
CA ILE A 207 -26.46 -8.18 -25.16
C ILE A 207 -27.24 -8.47 -23.86
N TYR A 208 -28.51 -8.06 -23.79
CA TYR A 208 -29.33 -8.06 -22.55
C TYR A 208 -30.41 -9.14 -22.51
N ALA A 209 -30.12 -10.34 -22.98
CA ALA A 209 -31.07 -11.44 -22.85
C ALA A 209 -31.17 -11.90 -21.37
N LYS A 210 -32.40 -12.17 -20.89
CA LYS A 210 -32.71 -12.72 -19.55
C LYS A 210 -31.72 -13.85 -19.18
N GLY A 211 -30.94 -13.64 -18.12
CA GLY A 211 -30.06 -14.63 -17.51
C GLY A 211 -28.65 -14.17 -17.11
N THR A 212 -28.12 -13.03 -17.56
CA THR A 212 -26.66 -12.77 -17.50
C THR A 212 -26.14 -11.61 -16.65
N SER A 213 -26.96 -10.78 -15.98
CA SER A 213 -26.40 -9.56 -15.34
C SER A 213 -26.83 -9.22 -13.92
N ARG A 214 -27.80 -9.90 -13.29
CA ARG A 214 -28.22 -9.46 -11.93
C ARG A 214 -27.20 -9.72 -10.82
N ARG A 215 -26.33 -10.72 -10.97
CA ARG A 215 -25.36 -11.08 -9.93
C ARG A 215 -24.17 -10.14 -9.86
N ILE A 216 -23.62 -9.75 -11.02
CA ILE A 216 -22.49 -8.82 -11.11
C ILE A 216 -22.92 -7.42 -10.67
N TYR A 217 -24.09 -6.95 -11.13
CA TYR A 217 -24.64 -5.69 -10.63
C TYR A 217 -25.06 -5.80 -9.17
N GLY A 218 -25.55 -6.96 -8.71
CA GLY A 218 -25.84 -7.19 -7.30
C GLY A 218 -24.60 -7.08 -6.41
N GLU A 219 -23.46 -7.67 -6.83
CA GLU A 219 -22.18 -7.53 -6.13
C GLU A 219 -21.61 -6.12 -6.27
N LEU A 220 -21.70 -5.49 -7.44
CA LEU A 220 -21.28 -4.10 -7.63
C LEU A 220 -22.09 -3.15 -6.75
N TYR A 221 -23.41 -3.33 -6.67
CA TYR A 221 -24.28 -2.54 -5.80
C TYR A 221 -24.05 -2.86 -4.32
N LYS A 222 -23.72 -4.10 -3.95
CA LYS A 222 -23.27 -4.44 -2.59
C LYS A 222 -21.94 -3.76 -2.24
N VAL A 223 -20.98 -3.74 -3.16
CA VAL A 223 -19.69 -3.05 -2.99
C VAL A 223 -19.90 -1.55 -2.91
N ILE A 224 -20.73 -0.98 -3.78
CA ILE A 224 -21.16 0.42 -3.71
C ILE A 224 -21.80 0.66 -2.35
N ASP A 225 -22.73 -0.19 -1.91
CA ASP A 225 -23.44 -0.08 -0.63
C ASP A 225 -22.52 -0.21 0.59
N SER A 226 -21.48 -1.04 0.54
CA SER A 226 -20.49 -1.21 1.60
C SER A 226 -19.36 -0.17 1.57
N SER A 227 -19.25 0.63 0.52
CA SER A 227 -18.17 1.62 0.34
C SER A 227 -18.64 3.03 0.69
N ASP A 228 -17.83 3.76 1.46
CA ASP A 228 -18.04 5.19 1.76
C ASP A 228 -17.49 6.10 0.67
N VAL A 229 -16.37 5.67 0.07
CA VAL A 229 -15.69 6.32 -1.05
C VAL A 229 -15.53 5.31 -2.18
N ILE A 230 -16.02 5.67 -3.35
CA ILE A 230 -15.92 4.92 -4.59
C ILE A 230 -14.82 5.57 -5.43
N LEU A 231 -13.70 4.87 -5.59
CA LEU A 231 -12.66 5.27 -6.54
C LEU A 231 -13.03 4.74 -7.93
N HIS A 232 -13.48 5.62 -8.81
CA HIS A 232 -13.79 5.28 -10.19
C HIS A 232 -12.53 5.47 -11.03
N ILE A 233 -11.89 4.37 -11.38
CA ILE A 233 -10.63 4.39 -12.11
C ILE A 233 -10.89 4.48 -13.63
N LEU A 234 -10.56 5.62 -14.22
CA LEU A 234 -10.71 5.92 -15.65
C LEU A 234 -9.41 5.65 -16.39
N ASP A 235 -9.45 5.23 -17.65
CA ASP A 235 -8.26 5.11 -18.49
C ASP A 235 -7.89 6.48 -19.07
N ALA A 236 -6.66 6.96 -18.85
CA ALA A 236 -6.15 8.24 -19.35
C ALA A 236 -6.27 8.41 -20.86
N ARG A 237 -6.27 7.29 -21.61
CA ARG A 237 -6.33 7.29 -23.07
C ARG A 237 -7.76 7.46 -23.58
N ASP A 238 -8.75 7.15 -22.74
CA ASP A 238 -10.17 7.38 -23.03
C ASP A 238 -10.97 7.57 -21.72
N PRO A 239 -10.84 8.73 -21.06
CA PRO A 239 -11.46 8.94 -19.76
C PRO A 239 -12.99 8.97 -19.83
N LEU A 240 -13.56 9.44 -20.93
CA LEU A 240 -15.01 9.51 -21.12
C LEU A 240 -15.59 8.14 -21.47
N GLY A 241 -14.95 7.36 -22.36
CA GLY A 241 -15.42 6.02 -22.72
C GLY A 241 -15.22 4.97 -21.61
N THR A 242 -14.33 5.23 -20.66
CA THR A 242 -14.16 4.37 -19.47
C THR A 242 -14.95 4.85 -18.25
N MET A 243 -15.68 5.95 -18.38
CA MET A 243 -16.58 6.44 -17.34
C MET A 243 -17.91 5.70 -17.40
N CYS A 244 -18.21 4.93 -16.36
CA CYS A 244 -19.50 4.28 -16.24
C CYS A 244 -20.58 5.27 -15.74
N GLU A 245 -21.25 5.96 -16.67
CA GLU A 245 -22.34 6.91 -16.36
C GLU A 245 -23.45 6.29 -15.53
N SER A 246 -23.86 5.06 -15.84
CA SER A 246 -24.92 4.36 -15.10
C SER A 246 -24.62 4.19 -13.60
N VAL A 247 -23.35 3.99 -13.21
CA VAL A 247 -22.95 3.92 -11.80
C VAL A 247 -22.94 5.30 -11.16
N LEU A 248 -22.47 6.32 -11.89
CA LEU A 248 -22.48 7.71 -11.43
C LEU A 248 -23.91 8.22 -11.20
N GLU A 249 -24.81 7.95 -12.14
CA GLU A 249 -26.23 8.29 -12.03
C GLU A 249 -26.93 7.51 -10.93
N TYR A 250 -26.66 6.21 -10.80
CA TYR A 250 -27.20 5.39 -9.72
C TYR A 250 -26.79 5.92 -8.35
N VAL A 251 -25.50 6.21 -8.16
CA VAL A 251 -25.01 6.78 -6.89
C VAL A 251 -25.59 8.18 -6.68
N LYS A 252 -25.64 9.03 -7.71
CA LYS A 252 -26.23 10.36 -7.63
C LYS A 252 -27.71 10.34 -7.23
N LYS A 253 -28.47 9.35 -7.72
CA LYS A 253 -29.91 9.23 -7.51
C LYS A 253 -30.28 8.47 -6.23
N GLU A 254 -29.67 7.31 -6.01
CA GLU A 254 -30.07 6.36 -4.96
C GLU A 254 -29.16 6.40 -3.72
N LYS A 255 -27.92 6.90 -3.86
CA LYS A 255 -26.89 6.88 -2.81
C LYS A 255 -26.09 8.19 -2.76
N SER A 256 -26.78 9.32 -2.83
CA SER A 256 -26.20 10.68 -2.89
C SER A 256 -25.23 11.02 -1.75
N HIS A 257 -25.28 10.26 -0.65
CA HIS A 257 -24.37 10.38 0.48
C HIS A 257 -22.98 9.76 0.24
N LYS A 258 -22.82 8.86 -0.75
CA LYS A 258 -21.55 8.20 -1.07
C LYS A 258 -20.66 9.11 -1.91
N GLN A 259 -19.36 9.09 -1.63
CA GLN A 259 -18.37 9.91 -2.32
C GLN A 259 -17.82 9.19 -3.55
N ILE A 260 -17.72 9.86 -4.71
CA ILE A 260 -17.06 9.32 -5.89
C ILE A 260 -15.82 10.16 -6.20
N VAL A 261 -14.68 9.49 -6.32
CA VAL A 261 -13.42 10.10 -6.78
C VAL A 261 -13.08 9.51 -8.14
N LEU A 262 -13.03 10.35 -9.16
CA LEU A 262 -12.55 9.95 -10.48
C LEU A 262 -11.01 9.95 -10.46
N VAL A 263 -10.42 8.78 -10.70
CA VAL A 263 -8.97 8.58 -10.71
C VAL A 263 -8.54 8.19 -12.11
N ILE A 264 -7.73 9.02 -12.76
CA ILE A 264 -7.22 8.71 -14.10
C ILE A 264 -5.99 7.79 -13.96
N ASN A 265 -6.11 6.57 -14.49
CA ASN A 265 -5.13 5.49 -14.53
C ASN A 265 -4.47 5.39 -15.91
N LYS A 266 -3.27 4.79 -15.97
CA LYS A 266 -2.33 4.80 -17.10
C LYS A 266 -1.57 6.10 -17.31
N CYS A 267 -1.64 6.99 -16.33
CA CYS A 267 -0.50 7.80 -15.91
C CYS A 267 0.42 6.87 -15.08
N LEU A 268 1.62 6.52 -15.56
CA LEU A 268 2.48 5.49 -14.95
C LEU A 268 3.02 5.88 -13.53
N PRO A 269 3.27 4.93 -12.59
CA PRO A 269 2.40 4.81 -11.41
C PRO A 269 3.03 4.49 -10.00
N ARG A 270 2.16 4.57 -8.96
CA ARG A 270 2.00 3.78 -7.69
C ARG A 270 2.70 4.23 -6.39
N ARG A 271 1.92 4.44 -5.29
CA ARG A 271 1.97 3.75 -3.96
C ARG A 271 0.76 4.00 -3.01
N ALA A 272 0.54 3.10 -2.03
CA ALA A 272 -0.57 3.02 -1.05
C ALA A 272 -0.37 3.86 0.26
N ARG A 273 -1.36 3.97 1.15
CA ARG A 273 -1.40 4.95 2.28
C ARG A 273 -1.10 4.34 3.67
N PRO A 274 -0.35 5.03 4.56
CA PRO A 274 -0.15 4.64 5.96
C PRO A 274 -1.31 5.01 6.89
N VAL A 275 -1.46 4.27 8.00
CA VAL A 275 -2.47 4.42 9.04
C VAL A 275 -1.75 4.64 10.38
N GLY A 276 -1.94 5.78 11.03
CA GLY A 276 -1.21 6.10 12.25
C GLY A 276 -1.91 5.58 13.52
N ALA A 277 -1.12 5.11 14.48
CA ALA A 277 -1.45 5.11 15.92
C ALA A 277 -0.70 6.27 16.60
N GLY A 278 -1.28 6.89 17.63
CA GLY A 278 -0.67 7.95 18.44
C GLY A 278 -1.56 9.19 18.60
N GLY A 279 -1.98 9.48 19.84
CA GLY A 279 -3.12 10.34 20.20
C GLY A 279 -2.77 11.76 20.67
N GLY A 280 -2.28 12.61 19.75
CA GLY A 280 -2.08 14.04 20.05
C GLY A 280 -3.39 14.82 19.91
N LYS A 281 -3.76 15.65 20.90
CA LYS A 281 -5.09 16.29 20.99
C LYS A 281 -5.36 17.33 19.89
N ALA A 282 -4.34 17.78 19.16
CA ALA A 282 -4.42 18.81 18.12
C ALA A 282 -4.15 18.31 16.68
N LYS A 283 -4.03 16.99 16.46
CA LYS A 283 -3.79 16.39 15.12
C LYS A 283 -4.98 16.64 14.18
N ALA A 284 -4.73 16.77 12.87
CA ALA A 284 -5.83 16.72 11.91
C ALA A 284 -6.55 15.37 12.06
N THR A 285 -7.85 15.43 12.35
CA THR A 285 -8.63 14.28 12.79
C THR A 285 -8.67 13.21 11.68
N PRO A 286 -8.11 12.02 11.91
CA PRO A 286 -8.49 10.84 11.14
C PRO A 286 -9.98 10.58 11.37
N LEU A 287 -10.69 10.06 10.39
CA LEU A 287 -12.00 9.48 10.65
C LEU A 287 -11.79 8.20 11.47
N ASP A 288 -11.95 8.28 12.79
CA ASP A 288 -12.00 7.14 13.72
C ASP A 288 -13.37 7.10 14.39
N ASP A 289 -14.09 6.00 14.20
CA ASP A 289 -15.46 5.79 14.67
C ASP A 289 -15.48 5.16 16.07
N GLN A 290 -16.11 5.83 17.04
CA GLN A 290 -16.54 5.20 18.28
C GLN A 290 -17.93 4.56 18.08
N TYR A 291 -17.94 3.22 18.02
CA TYR A 291 -19.05 2.26 18.04
C TYR A 291 -19.88 2.00 16.75
N THR A 292 -19.84 0.71 16.35
CA THR A 292 -20.81 -0.07 15.56
C THR A 292 -21.59 0.69 14.48
N SER A 293 -21.11 0.58 13.24
CA SER A 293 -21.68 1.06 11.98
C SER A 293 -21.42 2.53 11.62
N TYR A 294 -20.65 2.68 10.54
CA TYR A 294 -20.15 3.92 9.96
C TYR A 294 -21.27 4.67 9.23
N SER A 295 -21.63 5.87 9.70
CA SER A 295 -22.40 6.84 8.90
C SER A 295 -22.22 8.27 9.42
N THR A 296 -21.63 9.19 8.65
CA THR A 296 -21.74 10.66 8.81
C THR A 296 -21.42 11.36 7.44
N PRO A 297 -21.69 12.68 7.21
CA PRO A 297 -22.44 13.11 6.02
C PRO A 297 -21.71 14.07 5.02
N ASN A 298 -22.22 14.04 3.78
CA ASN A 298 -22.32 15.10 2.74
C ASN A 298 -21.13 16.05 2.44
N VAL A 299 -20.39 15.76 1.35
CA VAL A 299 -19.45 16.69 0.70
C VAL A 299 -19.75 16.80 -0.81
N TYR A 300 -20.61 17.73 -1.19
CA TYR A 300 -20.79 18.14 -2.61
C TYR A 300 -19.83 19.27 -3.03
N THR A 301 -18.93 19.73 -2.16
CA THR A 301 -18.06 20.89 -2.41
C THR A 301 -16.63 20.56 -2.83
N LEU A 302 -16.23 19.28 -2.86
CA LEU A 302 -14.82 18.93 -3.12
C LEU A 302 -14.43 18.93 -4.60
N ILE A 303 -15.36 18.61 -5.50
CA ILE A 303 -15.04 18.44 -6.92
C ILE A 303 -14.88 19.80 -7.59
N ASP A 304 -15.69 20.79 -7.23
CA ASP A 304 -15.59 22.12 -7.84
C ASP A 304 -14.38 22.91 -7.33
N GLU A 305 -13.99 22.85 -6.05
CA GLU A 305 -12.84 23.63 -5.58
C GLU A 305 -11.48 22.95 -5.84
N VAL A 306 -11.36 21.62 -5.72
CA VAL A 306 -10.08 20.91 -5.89
C VAL A 306 -9.74 20.72 -7.38
N CYS A 307 -10.73 20.43 -8.23
CA CYS A 307 -10.48 20.38 -9.67
C CYS A 307 -10.26 21.78 -10.26
N TRP A 308 -10.92 22.85 -9.77
CA TRP A 308 -10.60 24.21 -10.22
C TRP A 308 -9.21 24.69 -9.78
N TYR A 309 -8.81 24.46 -8.53
CA TYR A 309 -7.51 24.95 -8.06
C TYR A 309 -6.33 24.26 -8.76
N ILE A 310 -6.49 22.97 -9.09
CA ILE A 310 -5.45 22.16 -9.74
C ILE A 310 -5.44 22.39 -11.26
N ALA A 311 -6.60 22.45 -11.93
CA ALA A 311 -6.64 22.72 -13.38
C ALA A 311 -6.12 24.12 -13.75
N VAL A 312 -6.34 25.13 -12.91
CA VAL A 312 -5.81 26.49 -13.11
C VAL A 312 -4.29 26.57 -12.90
N SER A 313 -3.68 25.60 -12.21
CA SER A 313 -2.24 25.60 -11.92
C SER A 313 -1.40 24.77 -12.92
N VAL A 314 -2.03 23.87 -13.68
CA VAL A 314 -1.34 22.93 -14.59
C VAL A 314 -1.35 23.39 -16.06
N LEU A 315 -2.26 24.29 -16.45
CA LEU A 315 -2.19 24.93 -17.78
C LEU A 315 -1.26 26.15 -17.72
N PRO A 316 -0.26 26.29 -18.61
CA PRO A 316 0.56 27.49 -18.67
C PRO A 316 -0.35 28.70 -19.01
N PRO A 317 -0.43 29.74 -18.17
CA PRO A 317 -1.20 30.92 -18.50
C PRO A 317 -0.50 31.70 -19.62
N ALA A 318 -1.24 31.99 -20.68
CA ALA A 318 -0.85 32.97 -21.67
C ALA A 318 -0.61 34.33 -20.99
N SER A 319 0.59 34.87 -21.18
CA SER A 319 1.06 36.23 -20.84
C SER A 319 1.41 36.55 -19.37
N PRO A 320 2.60 37.11 -19.09
CA PRO A 320 3.10 37.43 -17.76
C PRO A 320 2.75 38.87 -17.36
N SER A 321 1.53 39.13 -16.86
CA SER A 321 1.23 40.45 -16.27
C SER A 321 0.03 40.47 -15.31
N ARG A 322 -0.01 39.58 -14.31
CA ARG A 322 -0.76 39.82 -13.04
C ARG A 322 -0.49 38.72 -12.01
N ARG A 323 0.63 38.81 -11.31
CA ARG A 323 0.86 38.04 -10.07
C ARG A 323 0.92 39.02 -8.90
N ARG A 324 -0.21 39.24 -8.23
CA ARG A 324 -0.29 39.86 -6.91
C ARG A 324 -1.23 39.01 -6.06
N LYS A 325 -0.65 38.41 -5.01
CA LYS A 325 -1.27 37.81 -3.82
C LYS A 325 -2.81 37.75 -3.82
N ARG A 326 -3.38 36.56 -3.98
CA ARG A 326 -4.68 36.23 -3.36
C ARG A 326 -4.41 35.20 -2.27
N LEU A 327 -3.92 35.74 -1.15
CA LEU A 327 -3.80 35.02 0.11
C LEU A 327 -5.22 34.68 0.58
N THR A 328 -5.36 33.48 1.11
CA THR A 328 -6.50 33.00 1.88
C THR A 328 -6.94 34.02 2.94
N THR A 329 -8.02 34.75 2.67
CA THR A 329 -8.78 35.50 3.68
C THR A 329 -10.26 35.20 3.50
N SER A 330 -10.68 34.02 3.96
CA SER A 330 -12.02 33.91 4.55
C SER A 330 -11.84 34.14 6.04
N SER A 331 -12.08 35.37 6.46
CA SER A 331 -12.17 35.79 7.84
C SER A 331 -13.34 35.07 8.52
N SER A 332 -13.02 34.04 9.31
CA SER A 332 -13.88 33.55 10.39
C SER A 332 -13.06 33.60 11.68
N ASN A 333 -13.62 34.28 12.67
CA ASN A 333 -13.00 34.65 13.94
C ASN A 333 -12.89 33.45 14.92
N SER A 334 -12.46 32.29 14.46
CA SER A 334 -12.23 31.09 15.28
C SER A 334 -10.74 30.88 15.48
N THR A 335 -10.30 30.88 16.73
CA THR A 335 -8.91 30.60 17.17
C THR A 335 -8.46 29.16 16.93
N VAL A 336 -9.30 28.33 16.30
CA VAL A 336 -9.01 26.95 15.91
C VAL A 336 -8.91 26.89 14.39
N PRO A 337 -7.77 26.44 13.81
CA PRO A 337 -7.66 26.25 12.37
C PRO A 337 -8.66 25.17 11.94
N PRO A 338 -9.27 25.30 10.75
CA PRO A 338 -10.26 24.34 10.28
C PRO A 338 -9.65 22.93 10.24
N THR A 339 -10.19 22.03 11.07
CA THR A 339 -9.75 20.64 11.08
C THR A 339 -10.28 19.95 9.82
N LYS A 340 -9.48 19.03 9.26
CA LYS A 340 -9.88 18.19 8.11
C LYS A 340 -10.97 17.16 8.47
N GLY A 341 -11.69 17.36 9.58
CA GLY A 341 -12.63 16.40 10.17
C GLY A 341 -13.86 16.10 9.30
N LYS A 342 -14.20 16.94 8.31
CA LYS A 342 -15.30 16.66 7.38
C LYS A 342 -15.01 15.49 6.42
N LEU A 343 -13.75 15.35 5.99
CA LEU A 343 -13.35 14.36 4.98
C LEU A 343 -12.37 13.31 5.52
N GLY A 344 -11.77 13.59 6.67
CA GLY A 344 -10.63 12.87 7.19
C GLY A 344 -9.33 13.30 6.50
N ALA A 345 -8.29 13.54 7.31
CA ALA A 345 -6.96 13.85 6.80
C ALA A 345 -6.36 12.73 5.93
N ASN A 346 -6.73 11.48 6.20
CA ASN A 346 -6.34 10.28 5.46
C ASN A 346 -6.88 10.24 4.02
N ALA A 347 -8.11 10.72 3.78
CA ALA A 347 -8.70 10.80 2.45
C ALA A 347 -7.98 11.84 1.59
N ILE A 348 -7.83 13.05 2.15
CA ILE A 348 -7.19 14.19 1.49
C ILE A 348 -5.72 13.88 1.16
N LEU A 349 -4.99 13.30 2.12
CA LEU A 349 -3.58 12.97 1.91
C LEU A 349 -3.39 11.97 0.78
N GLY A 350 -4.26 10.96 0.67
CA GLY A 350 -4.19 9.97 -0.40
C GLY A 350 -4.27 10.58 -1.79
N VAL A 351 -5.21 11.52 -1.98
CA VAL A 351 -5.34 12.27 -3.24
C VAL A 351 -4.13 13.19 -3.44
N SER A 352 -3.68 13.88 -2.39
CA SER A 352 -2.51 14.76 -2.46
C SER A 352 -1.25 14.05 -2.90
N ILE A 353 -1.02 12.81 -2.43
CA ILE A 353 0.12 11.98 -2.84
C ILE A 353 -0.02 11.56 -4.31
N ALA A 354 -1.20 11.04 -4.69
CA ALA A 354 -1.44 10.56 -6.05
C ALA A 354 -1.27 11.68 -7.10
N VAL A 355 -1.72 12.90 -6.79
CA VAL A 355 -1.54 14.07 -7.65
C VAL A 355 -0.07 14.43 -7.81
N ALA A 356 0.72 14.38 -6.73
CA ALA A 356 2.15 14.68 -6.82
C ALA A 356 2.92 13.62 -7.62
N GLU A 357 2.59 12.33 -7.46
CA GLU A 357 3.15 11.25 -8.26
C GLU A 357 2.82 11.43 -9.75
N ALA A 358 1.56 11.74 -10.07
CA ALA A 358 1.14 12.02 -11.44
C ALA A 358 1.86 13.24 -12.03
N GLY A 359 2.01 14.32 -11.24
CA GLY A 359 2.72 15.53 -11.67
C GLY A 359 4.24 15.32 -11.87
N ALA A 360 4.86 14.39 -11.16
CA ALA A 360 6.25 13.99 -11.41
C ALA A 360 6.37 13.21 -12.73
N ALA A 361 5.46 12.25 -12.95
CA ALA A 361 5.41 11.44 -14.16
C ALA A 361 5.12 12.27 -15.42
N GLU A 362 4.20 13.24 -15.35
CA GLU A 362 3.87 14.16 -16.44
C GLU A 362 5.09 15.00 -16.86
N LYS A 363 5.88 15.47 -15.89
CA LYS A 363 7.13 16.20 -16.14
C LYS A 363 8.29 15.31 -16.61
N GLY A 364 8.16 13.98 -16.50
CA GLY A 364 9.24 13.05 -16.76
C GLY A 364 10.42 13.19 -15.79
N VAL A 365 10.18 13.62 -14.55
CA VAL A 365 11.21 13.81 -13.51
C VAL A 365 10.98 12.87 -12.32
N PRO A 366 12.03 12.52 -11.56
CA PRO A 366 11.88 11.79 -10.30
C PRO A 366 11.02 12.55 -9.28
N LEU A 367 10.35 11.81 -8.39
CA LEU A 367 9.43 12.41 -7.41
C LEU A 367 10.12 13.39 -6.46
N TYR A 368 11.33 13.09 -5.97
CA TYR A 368 12.10 14.04 -5.17
C TYR A 368 12.39 15.36 -5.91
N GLN A 369 12.62 15.32 -7.23
CA GLN A 369 12.83 16.52 -8.03
C GLN A 369 11.52 17.29 -8.21
N HIS A 370 10.40 16.60 -8.44
CA HIS A 370 9.09 17.23 -8.49
C HIS A 370 8.75 17.94 -7.16
N PHE A 371 9.01 17.30 -6.02
CA PHE A 371 8.83 17.93 -4.70
C PHE A 371 9.77 19.12 -4.50
N ALA A 372 11.02 19.04 -4.97
CA ALA A 372 11.96 20.15 -4.90
C ALA A 372 11.47 21.35 -5.73
N ASP A 373 10.92 21.12 -6.93
CA ASP A 373 10.29 22.17 -7.73
C ASP A 373 9.14 22.85 -6.99
N LEU A 374 8.27 22.06 -6.35
CA LEU A 374 7.15 22.57 -5.55
C LEU A 374 7.62 23.41 -4.35
N ALA A 375 8.72 23.00 -3.74
CA ALA A 375 9.36 23.71 -2.63
C ALA A 375 10.25 24.89 -3.09
N GLY A 376 10.51 25.04 -4.39
CA GLY A 376 11.46 26.03 -4.92
C GLY A 376 12.91 25.77 -4.52
N ILE A 377 13.27 24.51 -4.23
CA ILE A 377 14.61 24.08 -3.83
C ILE A 377 15.39 23.64 -5.08
N LYS A 378 16.64 24.06 -5.17
CA LYS A 378 17.54 23.74 -6.29
C LYS A 378 18.65 22.79 -5.83
N PRO A 379 19.22 21.99 -6.76
CA PRO A 379 20.42 21.20 -6.47
C PRO A 379 21.60 22.08 -5.98
N PRO A 380 22.59 21.49 -5.28
CA PRO A 380 22.73 20.06 -4.98
C PRO A 380 21.75 19.57 -3.92
N PHE A 381 21.25 18.35 -4.09
CA PHE A 381 20.38 17.71 -3.10
C PHE A 381 21.18 17.14 -1.93
N VAL A 382 20.49 16.96 -0.79
CA VAL A 382 21.09 16.43 0.43
C VAL A 382 20.39 15.12 0.83
N LEU A 383 21.18 14.06 0.98
CA LEU A 383 20.74 12.78 1.53
C LEU A 383 20.70 12.88 3.07
N PRO A 384 19.61 12.44 3.71
CA PRO A 384 19.45 12.58 5.16
C PRO A 384 20.28 11.57 5.95
N CYS A 385 20.71 11.93 7.16
CA CYS A 385 21.15 10.96 8.15
C CYS A 385 19.93 10.13 8.64
N PRO A 386 19.97 8.79 8.54
CA PRO A 386 18.89 7.95 9.05
C PRO A 386 18.94 7.85 10.59
N ALA A 387 17.78 7.99 11.22
CA ALA A 387 17.54 7.70 12.63
C ALA A 387 16.89 6.33 12.77
N PHE A 388 17.70 5.32 13.09
CA PHE A 388 17.23 3.94 13.20
C PHE A 388 16.67 3.67 14.60
N ASN A 389 15.35 3.56 14.74
CA ASN A 389 14.74 3.11 15.99
C ASN A 389 15.11 1.62 16.24
N VAL A 390 15.98 1.35 17.21
CA VAL A 390 16.54 0.01 17.44
C VAL A 390 16.13 -0.64 18.76
N ILE A 391 15.66 0.14 19.73
CA ILE A 391 15.03 -0.35 20.97
C ILE A 391 13.71 0.39 21.16
N ASN A 392 12.64 -0.38 21.34
CA ASN A 392 11.29 0.12 21.52
C ASN A 392 10.87 0.01 23.00
N GLY A 393 10.25 1.07 23.50
CA GLY A 393 9.57 1.12 24.79
C GLY A 393 8.23 1.83 24.65
N GLY A 394 7.79 2.54 25.68
CA GLY A 394 6.54 3.30 25.71
C GLY A 394 5.34 2.47 25.26
N SER A 395 4.47 3.07 24.47
CA SER A 395 3.27 2.44 23.89
C SER A 395 3.58 1.51 22.70
N HIS A 396 4.84 1.49 22.22
CA HIS A 396 5.28 0.66 21.09
C HIS A 396 5.81 -0.73 21.51
N ALA A 397 5.88 -1.02 22.82
CA ALA A 397 6.37 -2.29 23.33
C ALA A 397 5.75 -2.69 24.68
N GLY A 398 5.43 -3.97 24.82
CA GLY A 398 4.93 -4.59 26.06
C GLY A 398 6.00 -4.83 27.14
N ASN A 399 6.93 -3.89 27.33
CA ASN A 399 7.97 -3.93 28.37
C ASN A 399 7.73 -2.83 29.44
N LYS A 400 8.61 -2.68 30.43
CA LYS A 400 8.51 -1.62 31.45
C LYS A 400 9.07 -0.26 31.03
N LEU A 401 9.84 -0.21 29.95
CA LEU A 401 10.57 0.98 29.51
C LEU A 401 9.61 2.12 29.16
N ALA A 402 9.68 3.25 29.86
CA ALA A 402 8.77 4.38 29.60
C ALA A 402 9.06 5.09 28.28
N PHE A 403 10.33 5.37 27.98
CA PHE A 403 10.71 6.07 26.75
C PHE A 403 10.39 5.22 25.53
N GLN A 404 9.87 5.85 24.48
CA GLN A 404 9.28 5.13 23.36
C GLN A 404 10.32 4.58 22.39
N GLU A 405 11.35 5.35 22.06
CA GLU A 405 12.33 4.96 21.05
C GLU A 405 13.76 5.35 21.41
N PHE A 406 14.68 4.44 21.13
CA PHE A 406 16.12 4.69 21.20
C PHE A 406 16.73 4.45 19.83
N MET A 407 17.28 5.51 19.26
CA MET A 407 17.69 5.56 17.87
C MET A 407 19.20 5.64 17.70
N LEU A 408 19.72 4.93 16.69
CA LEU A 408 21.11 5.08 16.22
C LEU A 408 21.17 6.06 15.05
N LEU A 409 22.10 7.00 15.12
CA LEU A 409 22.37 8.02 14.10
C LEU A 409 23.80 7.87 13.58
N PRO A 410 24.05 7.30 12.39
CA PRO A 410 25.40 7.18 11.81
C PRO A 410 25.94 8.50 11.26
N THR A 411 26.05 9.53 12.10
CA THR A 411 26.44 10.89 11.68
C THR A 411 27.87 10.99 11.18
N GLY A 412 28.74 10.05 11.54
CA GLY A 412 30.13 9.97 11.07
C GLY A 412 30.31 9.18 9.76
N ALA A 413 29.23 8.78 9.08
CA ALA A 413 29.28 8.19 7.76
C ALA A 413 29.58 9.25 6.67
N THR A 414 30.19 8.83 5.56
CA THR A 414 30.51 9.70 4.42
C THR A 414 29.46 9.69 3.32
N SER A 415 28.55 8.70 3.35
CA SER A 415 27.47 8.51 2.39
C SER A 415 26.27 7.86 3.07
N PHE A 416 25.10 7.93 2.44
CA PHE A 416 23.91 7.24 2.90
C PHE A 416 24.10 5.71 2.86
N THR A 417 24.76 5.20 1.83
CA THR A 417 25.16 3.78 1.75
C THR A 417 26.03 3.35 2.94
N GLU A 418 27.04 4.16 3.32
CA GLU A 418 27.85 3.87 4.50
C GLU A 418 27.02 3.95 5.79
N ALA A 419 26.14 4.95 5.92
CA ALA A 419 25.25 5.08 7.08
C ALA A 419 24.34 3.86 7.25
N MET A 420 23.76 3.34 6.16
CA MET A 420 22.96 2.12 6.16
C MET A 420 23.76 0.90 6.61
N LYS A 421 25.02 0.76 6.14
CA LYS A 421 25.91 -0.31 6.56
C LYS A 421 26.19 -0.24 8.07
N ILE A 422 26.62 0.92 8.56
CA ILE A 422 26.94 1.17 9.97
C ILE A 422 25.73 0.85 10.86
N GLY A 423 24.55 1.38 10.51
CA GLY A 423 23.32 1.14 11.26
C GLY A 423 22.89 -0.32 11.28
N THR A 424 22.96 -1.01 10.14
CA THR A 424 22.56 -2.42 10.02
C THR A 424 23.50 -3.36 10.77
N GLU A 425 24.82 -3.18 10.64
CA GLU A 425 25.81 -3.97 11.38
C GLU A 425 25.68 -3.76 12.90
N THR A 426 25.42 -2.53 13.33
CA THR A 426 25.19 -2.22 14.75
C THR A 426 23.87 -2.82 15.25
N TYR A 427 22.79 -2.76 14.47
CA TYR A 427 21.50 -3.39 14.81
C TYR A 427 21.63 -4.92 14.96
N HIS A 428 22.36 -5.60 14.06
CA HIS A 428 22.63 -7.04 14.20
C HIS A 428 23.53 -7.35 15.40
N THR A 429 24.46 -6.47 15.73
CA THR A 429 25.31 -6.61 16.92
C THR A 429 24.49 -6.43 18.20
N LEU A 430 23.62 -5.42 18.24
CA LEU A 430 22.68 -5.19 19.33
C LEU A 430 21.78 -6.40 19.57
N LYS A 431 21.28 -7.04 18.49
CA LYS A 431 20.53 -8.30 18.60
C LYS A 431 21.30 -9.36 19.40
N LYS A 432 22.59 -9.54 19.11
CA LYS A 432 23.43 -10.52 19.81
C LYS A 432 23.66 -10.13 21.27
N VAL A 433 23.88 -8.84 21.56
CA VAL A 433 24.05 -8.31 22.92
C VAL A 433 22.78 -8.56 23.75
N ILE A 434 21.61 -8.18 23.22
CA ILE A 434 20.31 -8.38 23.88
C ILE A 434 20.03 -9.87 24.08
N SER A 435 20.23 -10.69 23.05
CA SER A 435 20.00 -12.14 23.15
C SER A 435 20.89 -12.81 24.19
N ALA A 436 22.13 -12.32 24.36
CA ALA A 436 23.05 -12.86 25.37
C ALA A 436 22.65 -12.45 26.80
N LYS A 437 22.13 -11.23 26.98
CA LYS A 437 21.78 -10.69 28.31
C LYS A 437 20.39 -11.10 28.79
N TYR A 438 19.39 -11.11 27.90
CA TYR A 438 17.97 -11.33 28.26
C TYR A 438 17.34 -12.56 27.60
N GLY A 439 18.11 -13.31 26.80
CA GLY A 439 17.62 -14.50 26.09
C GLY A 439 16.99 -14.20 24.73
N ILE A 440 16.66 -15.27 23.99
CA ILE A 440 16.20 -15.19 22.59
C ILE A 440 14.84 -14.51 22.43
N ASP A 441 13.98 -14.54 23.44
CA ASP A 441 12.65 -13.93 23.37
C ASP A 441 12.72 -12.39 23.42
N ALA A 442 13.80 -11.84 23.98
CA ALA A 442 14.02 -10.40 24.07
C ALA A 442 14.44 -9.75 22.74
N VAL A 443 14.72 -10.55 21.69
CA VAL A 443 15.07 -10.05 20.36
C VAL A 443 13.92 -10.11 19.35
N ASN A 444 12.69 -10.31 19.85
CA ASN A 444 11.50 -9.99 19.09
C ASN A 444 11.44 -8.47 18.84
N VAL A 445 10.78 -8.09 17.75
CA VAL A 445 10.73 -6.70 17.29
C VAL A 445 9.35 -6.09 17.50
N GLY A 446 9.32 -4.81 17.86
CA GLY A 446 8.08 -4.01 17.95
C GLY A 446 7.56 -3.59 16.56
N ASP A 447 6.60 -2.67 16.57
CA ASP A 447 5.91 -2.20 15.36
C ASP A 447 6.86 -1.57 14.34
N GLU A 448 7.93 -0.94 14.81
CA GLU A 448 8.90 -0.22 13.98
C GLU A 448 10.20 -0.99 13.73
N GLY A 449 10.26 -2.24 14.17
CA GLY A 449 11.38 -3.15 13.92
C GLY A 449 12.50 -3.11 14.97
N GLY A 450 12.48 -2.17 15.93
CA GLY A 450 13.42 -2.18 17.05
C GLY A 450 13.10 -3.30 18.06
N PHE A 451 14.10 -3.71 18.82
CA PHE A 451 13.96 -4.78 19.82
C PHE A 451 13.18 -4.30 21.04
N ALA A 452 12.47 -5.20 21.71
CA ALA A 452 11.70 -4.88 22.91
C ALA A 452 12.21 -5.65 24.15
N PRO A 453 13.48 -5.46 24.58
CA PRO A 453 13.98 -6.12 25.78
C PRO A 453 13.24 -5.64 27.04
N ASN A 454 13.18 -6.50 28.05
CA ASN A 454 12.60 -6.15 29.35
C ASN A 454 13.63 -5.44 30.24
N VAL A 455 14.02 -4.25 29.83
CA VAL A 455 14.96 -3.37 30.56
C VAL A 455 14.27 -2.68 31.74
N SER A 456 15.06 -2.34 32.75
CA SER A 456 14.65 -1.63 33.96
C SER A 456 14.42 -0.13 33.76
N GLY A 457 15.00 0.47 32.71
CA GLY A 457 14.85 1.91 32.42
C GLY A 457 15.66 2.38 31.22
N ALA A 458 15.66 3.70 31.02
CA ALA A 458 16.34 4.34 29.88
C ALA A 458 17.87 4.19 29.95
N GLU A 459 18.45 4.31 31.14
CA GLU A 459 19.89 4.14 31.36
C GLU A 459 20.40 2.79 30.86
N GLU A 460 19.73 1.70 31.23
CA GLU A 460 20.10 0.35 30.79
C GLU A 460 19.98 0.18 29.26
N SER A 461 19.03 0.86 28.63
CA SER A 461 18.89 0.88 27.16
C SER A 461 20.08 1.60 26.50
N LEU A 462 20.50 2.73 27.08
CA LEU A 462 21.66 3.50 26.61
C LEU A 462 22.98 2.73 26.79
N GLU A 463 23.12 1.96 27.86
CA GLU A 463 24.26 1.06 28.07
C GLU A 463 24.31 -0.05 27.02
N LEU A 464 23.17 -0.68 26.71
CA LEU A 464 23.08 -1.69 25.64
C LEU A 464 23.47 -1.13 24.28
N LEU A 465 23.03 0.10 23.96
CA LEU A 465 23.42 0.77 22.71
C LEU A 465 24.90 1.06 22.68
N SER A 466 25.46 1.58 23.78
CA SER A 466 26.89 1.88 23.88
C SER A 466 27.75 0.62 23.73
N GLU A 467 27.34 -0.50 24.35
CA GLU A 467 27.98 -1.80 24.18
C GLU A 467 27.90 -2.29 22.73
N ALA A 468 26.74 -2.16 22.08
CA ALA A 468 26.55 -2.57 20.70
C ALA A 468 27.37 -1.74 19.70
N ILE A 469 27.41 -0.41 19.87
CA ILE A 469 28.23 0.51 19.06
C ILE A 469 29.71 0.14 19.17
N LYS A 470 30.18 -0.11 20.39
CA LYS A 470 31.55 -0.53 20.65
C LYS A 470 31.89 -1.88 20.02
N LYS A 471 31.03 -2.88 20.22
CA LYS A 471 31.23 -4.22 19.64
C LYS A 471 31.17 -4.23 18.11
N ALA A 472 30.39 -3.32 17.51
CA ALA A 472 30.32 -3.16 16.06
C ALA A 472 31.52 -2.40 15.47
N GLY A 473 32.36 -1.77 16.32
CA GLY A 473 33.55 -1.03 15.88
C GLY A 473 33.25 0.36 15.31
N TYR A 474 32.15 0.99 15.76
CA TYR A 474 31.69 2.29 15.25
C TYR A 474 31.64 3.39 16.32
N GLU A 475 32.44 3.27 17.39
CA GLU A 475 32.61 4.35 18.37
C GLU A 475 33.03 5.66 17.67
N GLY A 476 32.39 6.76 18.04
CA GLY A 476 32.60 8.08 17.43
C GLY A 476 31.95 8.28 16.05
N LYS A 477 31.47 7.21 15.39
CA LYS A 477 30.72 7.33 14.12
C LYS A 477 29.20 7.32 14.29
N ILE A 478 28.72 6.84 15.44
CA ILE A 478 27.29 6.77 15.77
C ILE A 478 26.99 7.67 16.97
N GLN A 479 25.96 8.48 16.83
CA GLN A 479 25.31 9.23 17.90
C GLN A 479 23.94 8.62 18.22
N ILE A 480 23.33 9.06 19.32
CA ILE A 480 22.04 8.54 19.81
C ILE A 480 20.98 9.64 19.72
N ALA A 481 19.77 9.24 19.37
CA ALA A 481 18.58 10.06 19.56
C ALA A 481 17.53 9.30 20.38
N LEU A 482 16.69 10.06 21.08
CA LEU A 482 15.59 9.51 21.88
C LEU A 482 14.28 10.10 21.38
N ASP A 483 13.23 9.28 21.32
CA ASP A 483 11.85 9.76 21.34
C ASP A 483 11.24 9.30 22.66
N VAL A 484 10.92 10.28 23.49
CA VAL A 484 10.43 10.03 24.84
C VAL A 484 8.91 9.83 24.84
N ALA A 485 8.18 10.48 23.93
CA ALA A 485 6.72 10.50 23.87
C ALA A 485 6.08 10.74 25.25
N SER A 486 6.58 11.72 25.99
CA SER A 486 6.25 11.91 27.41
C SER A 486 4.79 12.24 27.71
N SER A 487 4.04 12.74 26.71
CA SER A 487 2.58 12.91 26.79
C SER A 487 1.86 11.61 27.19
N GLU A 488 2.40 10.44 26.83
CA GLU A 488 1.81 9.12 27.15
C GLU A 488 1.88 8.80 28.66
N PHE A 489 2.80 9.44 29.39
CA PHE A 489 3.01 9.21 30.82
C PHE A 489 2.94 10.49 31.65
N TYR A 490 2.39 11.56 31.10
CA TYR A 490 2.09 12.78 31.82
C TYR A 490 0.77 12.65 32.59
N LYS A 491 0.82 12.87 33.91
CA LYS A 491 -0.31 12.76 34.84
C LYS A 491 -0.22 13.85 35.89
N ASP A 492 -1.30 14.60 36.07
CA ASP A 492 -1.46 15.59 37.16
C ASP A 492 -0.29 16.58 37.31
N GLY A 493 0.26 17.08 36.20
CA GLY A 493 1.38 18.04 36.23
C GLY A 493 2.76 17.41 36.43
N LYS A 494 2.85 16.07 36.42
CA LYS A 494 4.06 15.29 36.62
C LYS A 494 4.19 14.16 35.60
N TYR A 495 5.32 13.46 35.63
CA TYR A 495 5.68 12.40 34.69
C TYR A 495 5.90 11.07 35.42
N ASP A 496 5.18 10.04 34.97
CA ASP A 496 5.17 8.70 35.54
C ASP A 496 6.07 7.75 34.72
N LEU A 497 7.34 7.62 35.11
CA LEU A 497 8.29 6.73 34.41
C LEU A 497 7.99 5.23 34.57
N ASP A 498 6.94 4.85 35.31
CA ASP A 498 6.45 3.48 35.44
C ASP A 498 4.97 3.38 35.01
N PHE A 499 4.50 4.24 34.08
CA PHE A 499 3.08 4.35 33.71
C PHE A 499 2.41 3.07 33.20
N LYS A 500 3.20 2.11 32.73
CA LYS A 500 2.74 0.79 32.29
C LYS A 500 2.43 -0.15 33.44
N ASN A 501 2.87 0.18 34.66
CA ASN A 501 2.49 -0.51 35.87
C ASN A 501 1.14 0.05 36.38
N PRO A 502 0.08 -0.77 36.43
CA PRO A 502 -1.21 -0.35 36.97
C PRO A 502 -1.15 0.13 38.42
N ASN A 503 -0.12 -0.30 39.17
CA ASN A 503 0.14 0.08 40.55
C ASN A 503 1.33 1.06 40.66
N SER A 504 1.53 1.92 39.65
CA SER A 504 2.54 2.98 39.72
C SER A 504 2.31 3.85 40.96
N ASP A 505 3.39 4.22 41.63
CA ASP A 505 3.40 4.98 42.87
C ASP A 505 3.49 6.48 42.58
N PRO A 506 2.42 7.29 42.86
CA PRO A 506 2.42 8.72 42.57
C PRO A 506 3.51 9.52 43.30
N SER A 507 4.08 8.98 44.39
CA SER A 507 5.19 9.63 45.10
C SER A 507 6.50 9.62 44.31
N LYS A 508 6.62 8.73 43.31
CA LYS A 508 7.79 8.62 42.42
C LYS A 508 7.64 9.41 41.13
N TRP A 509 6.49 10.03 40.90
CA TRP A 509 6.28 10.87 39.72
C TRP A 509 7.11 12.13 39.85
N ILE A 510 7.83 12.44 38.78
CA ILE A 510 8.79 13.54 38.74
C ILE A 510 8.20 14.74 38.00
N THR A 511 8.64 15.93 38.37
CA THR A 511 8.28 17.19 37.72
C THR A 511 9.02 17.37 36.39
N GLY A 512 8.57 18.31 35.55
CA GLY A 512 9.27 18.64 34.31
C GLY A 512 10.72 19.08 34.54
N THR A 513 11.02 19.77 35.63
CA THR A 513 12.41 20.16 35.96
C THR A 513 13.27 18.96 36.34
N GLU A 514 12.76 18.04 37.17
CA GLU A 514 13.48 16.81 37.54
C GLU A 514 13.71 15.90 36.32
N LEU A 515 12.73 15.85 35.40
CA LEU A 515 12.86 15.12 34.14
C LEU A 515 13.88 15.78 33.19
N ALA A 516 13.94 17.12 33.15
CA ALA A 516 14.97 17.86 32.43
C ALA A 516 16.38 17.54 32.96
N ASP A 517 16.55 17.52 34.29
CA ASP A 517 17.82 17.16 34.93
C ASP A 517 18.24 15.72 34.61
N LEU A 518 17.26 14.79 34.59
CA LEU A 518 17.49 13.41 34.17
C LEU A 518 18.00 13.34 32.72
N TYR A 519 17.36 14.04 31.78
CA TYR A 519 17.85 14.10 30.40
C TYR A 519 19.26 14.69 30.31
N MET A 520 19.55 15.76 31.05
CA MET A 520 20.89 16.35 31.08
C MET A 520 21.95 15.39 31.63
N SER A 521 21.57 14.53 32.58
CA SER A 521 22.47 13.47 33.08
C SER A 521 22.82 12.47 31.97
N TYR A 522 21.84 12.09 31.15
CA TYR A 522 22.07 11.19 30.01
C TYR A 522 22.88 11.86 28.90
N VAL A 523 22.58 13.11 28.54
CA VAL A 523 23.32 13.87 27.51
C VAL A 523 24.79 14.05 27.90
N LYS A 524 25.11 14.17 29.19
CA LYS A 524 26.51 14.23 29.67
C LYS A 524 27.24 12.89 29.60
N LYS A 525 26.52 11.77 29.74
CA LYS A 525 27.11 10.42 29.83
C LYS A 525 27.17 9.70 28.47
N TYR A 526 26.22 9.96 27.57
CA TYR A 526 26.05 9.27 26.30
C TYR A 526 26.10 10.26 25.12
N PRO A 527 26.45 9.80 23.90
CA PRO A 527 26.53 10.66 22.72
C PRO A 527 25.14 11.00 22.15
N ILE A 528 24.25 11.55 22.99
CA ILE A 528 22.90 11.94 22.62
C ILE A 528 22.94 13.31 21.95
N VAL A 529 22.38 13.42 20.75
CA VAL A 529 22.33 14.67 19.97
C VAL A 529 20.93 15.14 19.63
N SER A 530 19.92 14.31 19.86
CA SER A 530 18.52 14.68 19.62
C SER A 530 17.59 14.03 20.64
N ILE A 531 16.64 14.80 21.18
CA ILE A 531 15.55 14.30 22.02
C ILE A 531 14.22 14.83 21.46
N GLU A 532 13.32 13.91 21.14
CA GLU A 532 11.95 14.16 20.67
C GLU A 532 10.96 14.02 21.84
N ASP A 533 9.98 14.92 21.90
CA ASP A 533 8.91 14.99 22.91
C ASP A 533 9.34 14.75 24.37
N PRO A 534 10.34 15.51 24.89
CA PRO A 534 10.81 15.38 26.27
C PRO A 534 9.75 15.73 27.32
N PHE A 535 8.74 16.54 26.97
CA PHE A 535 7.64 16.96 27.87
C PHE A 535 6.29 16.86 27.17
N ASP A 536 5.21 16.89 27.95
CA ASP A 536 3.84 16.84 27.45
C ASP A 536 3.60 17.92 26.39
N GLN A 537 2.75 17.60 25.43
CA GLN A 537 2.40 18.48 24.31
C GLN A 537 1.95 19.89 24.71
N ASP A 538 1.43 20.10 25.93
CA ASP A 538 0.97 21.41 26.42
C ASP A 538 1.80 21.97 27.60
N ASP A 539 2.86 21.28 28.04
CA ASP A 539 3.79 21.73 29.11
C ASP A 539 4.89 22.69 28.57
N TRP A 540 4.45 23.80 27.97
CA TRP A 540 5.30 24.77 27.27
C TRP A 540 6.47 25.32 28.12
N GLU A 541 6.29 25.42 29.43
CA GLU A 541 7.32 25.96 30.33
C GLU A 541 8.47 24.97 30.51
N ALA A 542 8.17 23.67 30.66
CA ALA A 542 9.22 22.64 30.74
C ALA A 542 10.00 22.53 29.42
N TRP A 543 9.33 22.58 28.27
CA TRP A 543 9.96 22.64 26.95
C TRP A 543 10.94 23.81 26.84
N SER A 544 10.47 25.02 27.15
CA SER A 544 11.27 26.25 27.07
C SER A 544 12.42 26.27 28.06
N HIS A 545 12.26 25.65 29.23
CA HIS A 545 13.30 25.51 30.24
C HIS A 545 14.41 24.57 29.74
N PHE A 546 14.05 23.38 29.26
CA PHE A 546 15.03 22.38 28.82
C PHE A 546 15.77 22.79 27.54
N THR A 547 15.09 23.39 26.57
CA THR A 547 15.72 23.86 25.32
C THR A 547 16.79 24.93 25.57
N LYS A 548 16.67 25.73 26.64
CA LYS A 548 17.72 26.67 27.06
C LYS A 548 18.96 25.95 27.65
N LEU A 549 18.80 24.76 28.20
CA LEU A 549 19.84 24.01 28.91
C LEU A 549 20.56 22.97 28.03
N SER A 550 19.84 22.32 27.11
CA SER A 550 20.26 21.04 26.52
C SER A 550 21.39 21.12 25.50
N GLY A 551 21.54 22.24 24.80
CA GLY A 551 22.59 22.44 23.80
C GLY A 551 22.54 21.49 22.59
N ILE A 552 21.54 20.61 22.52
CA ILE A 552 21.34 19.60 21.47
C ILE A 552 20.08 19.91 20.65
N GLN A 553 19.71 19.02 19.74
CA GLN A 553 18.42 19.10 19.05
C GLN A 553 17.28 18.63 19.97
N ILE A 554 16.24 19.43 20.06
CA ILE A 554 14.98 19.16 20.74
C ILE A 554 13.89 19.19 19.67
N VAL A 555 13.24 18.06 19.44
CA VAL A 555 12.27 17.87 18.36
C VAL A 555 10.86 17.88 18.92
N GLY A 556 9.99 18.72 18.37
CA GLY A 556 8.56 18.70 18.68
C GLY A 556 7.78 17.84 17.70
N ASP A 557 7.19 16.74 18.17
CA ASP A 557 6.22 15.92 17.44
C ASP A 557 4.79 16.21 17.90
N ASP A 558 4.35 15.71 19.05
CA ASP A 558 3.01 15.98 19.58
C ASP A 558 2.86 17.44 20.03
N LEU A 559 3.98 18.09 20.38
CA LEU A 559 4.01 19.53 20.63
C LEU A 559 3.56 20.34 19.41
N THR A 560 3.96 19.95 18.20
CA THR A 560 3.75 20.75 16.98
C THR A 560 2.71 20.18 16.04
N VAL A 561 2.53 18.85 16.04
CA VAL A 561 1.65 18.05 15.17
C VAL A 561 1.69 18.47 13.70
N THR A 562 2.87 18.87 13.21
CA THR A 562 3.05 19.43 11.85
C THR A 562 2.08 20.60 11.55
N ASN A 563 1.58 21.29 12.58
CA ASN A 563 0.58 22.35 12.47
C ASN A 563 1.26 23.73 12.49
N PRO A 564 1.10 24.55 11.43
CA PRO A 564 1.75 25.85 11.34
C PRO A 564 1.49 26.81 12.51
N LEU A 565 0.33 26.74 13.17
CA LEU A 565 0.04 27.58 14.34
C LEU A 565 0.84 27.13 15.56
N ARG A 566 0.87 25.82 15.85
CA ARG A 566 1.65 25.29 16.98
C ARG A 566 3.15 25.44 16.74
N ILE A 567 3.60 25.29 15.49
CA ILE A 567 4.99 25.60 15.10
C ILE A 567 5.33 27.05 15.43
N LYS A 568 4.47 28.02 15.03
CA LYS A 568 4.68 29.44 15.37
C LYS A 568 4.72 29.69 16.87
N THR A 569 3.80 29.11 17.63
CA THR A 569 3.80 29.24 19.09
C THR A 569 5.05 28.64 19.72
N ALA A 570 5.52 27.50 19.22
CA ALA A 570 6.73 26.86 19.70
C ALA A 570 8.00 27.67 19.37
N ILE A 571 8.05 28.31 18.20
CA ILE A 571 9.07 29.32 17.82
C ILE A 571 9.05 30.51 18.79
N GLU A 572 7.89 31.12 18.99
CA GLU A 572 7.72 32.29 19.87
C GLU A 572 8.17 32.01 21.30
N LYS A 573 7.83 30.82 21.82
CA LYS A 573 8.19 30.38 23.17
C LYS A 573 9.62 29.85 23.28
N LYS A 574 10.31 29.61 22.15
CA LYS A 574 11.61 28.91 22.09
C LYS A 574 11.52 27.54 22.78
N ALA A 575 10.43 26.83 22.53
CA ALA A 575 10.10 25.58 23.19
C ALA A 575 10.96 24.42 22.65
N CYS A 576 11.30 24.43 21.37
CA CYS A 576 12.17 23.44 20.72
C CYS A 576 12.93 24.09 19.56
N ASN A 577 13.80 23.33 18.89
CA ASN A 577 14.64 23.79 17.76
C ASN A 577 14.64 22.77 16.60
N GLY A 578 13.64 21.91 16.57
CA GLY A 578 13.49 20.81 15.63
C GLY A 578 12.01 20.48 15.42
N LEU A 579 11.62 20.25 14.17
CA LEU A 579 10.27 19.80 13.80
C LEU A 579 10.32 18.32 13.40
N LEU A 580 9.47 17.49 14.01
CA LEU A 580 9.15 16.20 13.43
C LEU A 580 8.04 16.38 12.41
N LEU A 581 8.33 16.10 11.14
CA LEU A 581 7.36 16.29 10.07
C LEU A 581 6.69 14.96 9.74
N LYS A 582 5.39 14.88 10.03
CA LYS A 582 4.52 13.75 9.65
C LYS A 582 3.43 14.26 8.71
N VAL A 583 3.54 13.90 7.43
CA VAL A 583 2.64 14.40 6.37
C VAL A 583 1.16 14.16 6.65
N ASN A 584 0.83 13.10 7.38
CA ASN A 584 -0.54 12.76 7.73
C ASN A 584 -1.11 13.52 8.93
N GLN A 585 -0.27 14.15 9.76
CA GLN A 585 -0.76 15.03 10.84
C GLN A 585 -1.37 16.32 10.29
N ILE A 586 -0.89 16.81 9.14
CA ILE A 586 -1.41 18.01 8.48
C ILE A 586 -2.33 17.67 7.29
N GLY A 587 -2.08 16.58 6.56
CA GLY A 587 -3.02 15.97 5.61
C GLY A 587 -2.82 16.33 4.13
N THR A 588 -1.86 17.18 3.76
CA THR A 588 -1.45 17.39 2.35
C THR A 588 0.06 17.54 2.21
N ILE A 589 0.59 17.23 1.02
CA ILE A 589 2.00 17.46 0.69
C ILE A 589 2.33 18.96 0.71
N SER A 590 1.45 19.80 0.18
CA SER A 590 1.68 21.25 0.11
C SER A 590 1.80 21.88 1.51
N GLU A 591 0.92 21.54 2.44
CA GLU A 591 1.01 22.04 3.82
C GLU A 591 2.23 21.46 4.56
N SER A 592 2.61 20.22 4.24
CA SER A 592 3.83 19.61 4.77
C SER A 592 5.08 20.39 4.34
N ILE A 593 5.20 20.71 3.05
CA ILE A 593 6.30 21.53 2.51
C ILE A 593 6.33 22.91 3.20
N GLN A 594 5.17 23.55 3.37
CA GLN A 594 5.07 24.84 4.06
C GLN A 594 5.49 24.76 5.53
N ALA A 595 5.11 23.69 6.24
CA ALA A 595 5.52 23.47 7.62
C ALA A 595 7.04 23.28 7.74
N ALA A 596 7.65 22.51 6.84
CA ALA A 596 9.11 22.36 6.77
C ALA A 596 9.82 23.70 6.52
N GLN A 597 9.35 24.46 5.53
CA GLN A 597 9.93 25.77 5.19
C GLN A 597 9.77 26.79 6.32
N LEU A 598 8.64 26.77 7.03
CA LEU A 598 8.41 27.61 8.20
C LEU A 598 9.44 27.30 9.28
N ALA A 599 9.62 26.02 9.63
CA ALA A 599 10.61 25.60 10.61
C ALA A 599 12.05 25.97 10.18
N GLN A 600 12.43 25.64 8.94
CA GLN A 600 13.76 25.97 8.39
C GLN A 600 14.01 27.48 8.34
N SER A 601 12.98 28.30 8.08
CA SER A 601 13.12 29.77 8.05
C SER A 601 13.44 30.38 9.42
N ASP A 602 13.09 29.69 10.51
CA ASP A 602 13.47 30.06 11.89
C ASP A 602 14.77 29.36 12.33
N GLY A 603 15.45 28.67 11.42
CA GLY A 603 16.70 27.97 11.69
C GLY A 603 16.52 26.64 12.42
N TRP A 604 15.32 26.06 12.43
CA TRP A 604 15.10 24.74 13.03
C TRP A 604 15.56 23.61 12.11
N GLY A 605 16.01 22.53 12.74
CA GLY A 605 16.13 21.24 12.08
C GLY A 605 14.76 20.68 11.72
N VAL A 606 14.69 19.88 10.65
CA VAL A 606 13.47 19.16 10.29
C VAL A 606 13.83 17.70 10.16
N MET A 607 13.10 16.83 10.84
CA MET A 607 13.25 15.39 10.72
C MET A 607 11.97 14.84 10.07
N ILE A 608 12.08 14.39 8.82
CA ILE A 608 10.96 13.71 8.16
C ILE A 608 10.72 12.39 8.90
N SER A 609 9.45 12.09 9.21
CA SER A 609 9.10 10.93 10.02
C SER A 609 8.06 10.04 9.36
N HIS A 610 8.21 8.74 9.61
CA HIS A 610 7.20 7.72 9.36
C HIS A 610 6.07 7.73 10.41
N ARG A 611 5.17 6.75 10.35
CA ARG A 611 4.25 6.41 11.44
C ARG A 611 4.50 5.00 11.94
N SER A 612 4.14 4.72 13.18
CA SER A 612 4.21 3.37 13.75
C SER A 612 3.41 2.34 12.91
N GLY A 613 2.27 2.72 12.34
CA GLY A 613 1.62 1.98 11.25
C GLY A 613 2.02 2.50 9.86
N GLU A 614 3.03 1.89 9.23
CA GLU A 614 3.47 2.26 7.87
C GLU A 614 3.00 1.30 6.78
N THR A 615 3.19 1.73 5.52
CA THR A 615 3.03 0.88 4.33
C THR A 615 4.33 0.76 3.53
N GLU A 616 4.28 0.06 2.40
CA GLU A 616 5.35 -0.02 1.41
C GLU A 616 5.62 1.30 0.65
N ASN A 617 4.81 2.34 0.88
CA ASN A 617 5.00 3.65 0.26
C ASN A 617 6.34 4.27 0.69
N THR A 618 7.01 5.03 -0.18
CA THR A 618 8.30 5.67 0.13
C THR A 618 8.31 7.17 -0.07
N ILE A 619 7.16 7.84 -0.16
CA ILE A 619 7.07 9.29 -0.39
C ILE A 619 7.94 10.12 0.55
N ILE A 620 8.09 9.68 1.81
CA ILE A 620 8.88 10.38 2.82
C ILE A 620 10.40 10.31 2.54
N ALA A 621 10.86 9.28 1.82
CA ALA A 621 12.24 9.22 1.33
C ALA A 621 12.49 10.33 0.30
N ASP A 622 11.64 10.39 -0.74
CA ASP A 622 11.72 11.44 -1.76
C ASP A 622 11.57 12.84 -1.16
N LEU A 623 10.62 13.03 -0.24
CA LEU A 623 10.38 14.31 0.43
C LEU A 623 11.57 14.76 1.28
N SER A 624 12.26 13.84 1.96
CA SER A 624 13.42 14.17 2.79
C SER A 624 14.60 14.72 1.97
N VAL A 625 14.82 14.17 0.78
CA VAL A 625 15.85 14.63 -0.16
C VAL A 625 15.44 15.95 -0.81
N ALA A 626 14.18 16.03 -1.25
CA ALA A 626 13.63 17.21 -1.90
C ALA A 626 13.71 18.48 -1.04
N LEU A 627 13.42 18.34 0.25
CA LEU A 627 13.42 19.44 1.21
C LEU A 627 14.80 19.74 1.81
N GLY A 628 15.81 18.92 1.50
CA GLY A 628 17.17 19.10 2.00
C GLY A 628 17.26 19.13 3.53
N VAL A 629 16.36 18.41 4.23
CA VAL A 629 16.22 18.52 5.68
C VAL A 629 17.36 17.88 6.46
N GLY A 630 18.11 16.98 5.82
CA GLY A 630 19.29 16.33 6.39
C GLY A 630 19.00 15.22 7.40
N GLN A 631 17.75 14.94 7.76
CA GLN A 631 17.40 13.91 8.74
C GLN A 631 16.12 13.15 8.36
N ILE A 632 16.09 11.84 8.62
CA ILE A 632 14.89 11.02 8.45
C ILE A 632 14.77 9.95 9.55
N LYS A 633 13.60 9.85 10.18
CA LYS A 633 13.21 8.79 11.12
C LYS A 633 12.22 7.87 10.43
N THR A 634 12.66 6.68 10.05
CA THR A 634 11.78 5.72 9.34
C THR A 634 11.88 4.28 9.87
N GLY A 635 12.30 4.12 11.12
CA GLY A 635 12.28 2.85 11.87
C GLY A 635 13.59 2.08 11.84
N ALA A 636 13.60 0.86 12.37
CA ALA A 636 14.79 0.00 12.32
C ALA A 636 15.16 -0.37 10.88
N PRO A 637 16.40 -0.85 10.63
CA PRO A 637 16.75 -1.56 9.40
C PRO A 637 16.12 -2.98 9.37
N ALA A 638 14.86 -3.10 9.77
CA ALA A 638 14.06 -4.32 9.85
C ALA A 638 12.60 -3.99 9.56
N ARG A 639 11.86 -4.98 9.05
CA ARG A 639 10.47 -4.86 8.54
C ARG A 639 10.37 -3.99 7.26
N SER A 640 9.70 -4.54 6.23
CA SER A 640 9.81 -4.02 4.87
C SER A 640 9.16 -2.66 4.65
N GLU A 641 8.18 -2.29 5.47
CA GLU A 641 7.58 -0.96 5.46
C GLU A 641 8.57 0.13 5.88
N ARG A 642 9.62 -0.22 6.65
CA ARG A 642 10.75 0.66 7.02
C ARG A 642 11.81 0.61 5.93
N VAL A 643 12.27 -0.60 5.63
CA VAL A 643 13.35 -0.89 4.67
C VAL A 643 13.00 -0.38 3.27
N ALA A 644 11.72 -0.30 2.89
CA ALA A 644 11.31 0.30 1.63
C ALA A 644 11.81 1.74 1.47
N LYS A 645 11.74 2.57 2.52
CA LYS A 645 12.19 3.97 2.48
C LYS A 645 13.70 4.06 2.40
N TYR A 646 14.40 3.27 3.22
CA TYR A 646 15.86 3.18 3.17
C TYR A 646 16.36 2.73 1.80
N ASN A 647 15.72 1.72 1.20
CA ASN A 647 16.04 1.26 -0.15
C ASN A 647 15.74 2.32 -1.21
N MET A 648 14.70 3.14 -1.02
CA MET A 648 14.44 4.27 -1.91
C MET A 648 15.55 5.32 -1.81
N LEU A 649 16.01 5.65 -0.60
CA LEU A 649 17.13 6.58 -0.40
C LEU A 649 18.44 6.06 -1.01
N LEU A 650 18.71 4.74 -0.94
CA LEU A 650 19.86 4.13 -1.63
C LEU A 650 19.77 4.30 -3.16
N ARG A 651 18.57 4.13 -3.74
CA ARG A 651 18.35 4.35 -5.18
C ARG A 651 18.51 5.82 -5.56
N ILE A 652 17.97 6.73 -4.74
CA ILE A 652 18.12 8.18 -4.95
C ILE A 652 19.60 8.57 -4.85
N GLU A 653 20.34 8.06 -3.88
CA GLU A 653 21.79 8.29 -3.78
C GLU A 653 22.53 7.79 -5.03
N GLU A 654 22.16 6.61 -5.54
CA GLU A 654 22.72 6.06 -6.77
C GLU A 654 22.41 6.92 -7.99
N GLU A 655 21.17 7.37 -8.13
CA GLU A 655 20.70 8.26 -9.21
C GLU A 655 21.41 9.62 -9.18
N LEU A 656 21.67 10.14 -7.98
CA LEU A 656 22.36 11.41 -7.76
C LEU A 656 23.89 11.31 -7.86
N LYS A 657 24.46 10.14 -8.16
CA LYS A 657 25.91 10.02 -8.39
C LYS A 657 26.36 10.98 -9.49
N GLY A 658 27.35 11.81 -9.17
CA GLY A 658 27.89 12.82 -10.09
C GLY A 658 27.14 14.18 -10.08
N SER A 659 26.05 14.32 -9.31
CA SER A 659 25.27 15.58 -9.19
C SER A 659 25.71 16.49 -8.03
N ASN A 660 26.88 16.24 -7.44
CA ASN A 660 27.37 16.87 -6.20
C ASN A 660 26.41 16.76 -5.00
N ALA A 661 25.53 15.74 -4.99
CA ALA A 661 24.68 15.46 -3.84
C ALA A 661 25.53 15.16 -2.61
N LYS A 662 25.11 15.69 -1.46
CA LYS A 662 25.83 15.57 -0.19
C LYS A 662 25.09 14.64 0.75
N PHE A 663 25.81 13.88 1.56
CA PHE A 663 25.22 13.24 2.74
C PHE A 663 25.30 14.22 3.91
N ALA A 664 24.19 14.40 4.64
CA ALA A 664 24.09 15.38 5.71
C ALA A 664 25.02 15.09 6.90
N GLY A 665 25.23 13.82 7.25
CA GLY A 665 25.97 13.46 8.47
C GLY A 665 25.45 14.22 9.69
N ALA A 666 26.34 14.87 10.43
CA ALA A 666 26.00 15.73 11.57
C ALA A 666 25.44 17.12 11.19
N ASP A 667 25.58 17.56 9.94
CA ASP A 667 25.25 18.93 9.52
C ASP A 667 23.74 19.20 9.50
N GLY A 668 22.93 18.14 9.51
CA GLY A 668 21.48 18.23 9.56
C GLY A 668 20.92 18.64 10.91
N PHE A 669 21.67 18.51 12.00
CA PHE A 669 21.15 18.64 13.37
C PHE A 669 21.30 20.06 13.92
N SER A 670 20.27 20.50 14.64
CA SER A 670 20.35 21.72 15.46
C SER A 670 21.24 21.50 16.69
N ALA A 671 21.90 22.56 17.16
CA ALA A 671 22.69 22.54 18.39
C ALA A 671 22.34 23.74 19.27
N GLY A 672 21.40 23.56 20.20
CA GLY A 672 20.86 24.64 21.02
C GLY A 672 20.23 25.73 20.14
N LEU A 673 20.68 26.97 20.25
CA LEU A 673 20.21 28.07 19.40
C LEU A 673 20.91 28.13 18.03
N THR A 674 21.81 27.21 17.73
CA THR A 674 22.54 27.17 16.47
C THR A 674 21.76 26.37 15.44
N PRO A 675 21.39 26.97 14.29
CA PRO A 675 20.74 26.24 13.21
C PRO A 675 21.64 25.13 12.64
N PRO A 676 21.04 24.10 12.02
CA PRO A 676 21.79 23.11 11.24
C PRO A 676 22.79 23.77 10.29
N ALA A 677 23.98 23.18 10.17
CA ALA A 677 25.00 23.69 9.26
C ALA A 677 24.52 23.65 7.80
N LEU A 678 23.63 22.72 7.44
CA LEU A 678 22.97 22.67 6.14
C LEU A 678 22.17 23.94 5.78
N LEU A 679 21.70 24.70 6.76
CA LEU A 679 20.94 25.94 6.53
C LEU A 679 21.84 27.17 6.42
N LYS A 680 23.13 27.06 6.76
CA LYS A 680 24.10 28.15 6.63
C LYS A 680 24.51 28.24 5.15
N LYS A 681 23.97 29.25 4.45
CA LYS A 681 24.29 29.54 3.04
C LYS A 681 25.71 30.04 2.85
#